data_AF-A0A925EJ18-F1
#
_entry.id   AF-A0A925EJ18-F1
#
_cell.length_a   1.000
_cell.length_b   1.000
_cell.length_c   1.000
_cell.angle_alpha   90.00
_cell.angle_beta   90.00
_cell.angle_gamma   90.00
#
_symmetry.space_group_name_H-M   'P 1'
#
loop_
_entity.id
_entity.type
_entity.pdbx_description
1 polymer ?
#
loop_
_entity_poly.entity_id
_entity_poly.type
_entity_poly.pdbx_seq_one_letter_code
_entity_poly.pdbx_strand_id
1 'polypeptide(L)'
;MNRFRLIGIVIVLILLLIVSACGGSPPTPTGEETAVAPSGTAQIAKNSSSSSPIAISDDDALLVVVNNLNDSITVINVAGDANAKIAEITVGDEPRSVVLTPDKQRAYITNQASATVSVIDLTTNQKTQDIPVGVEPYGIALTPDGSRAYVTNSASNTVSVIDTASNAVAATINIPGIQPRGIAITNNNGGTGQQFVYVTQFLSQPTASGGVNLDQGSEGKVFVLSTTDDAQIQGVITLAAHDTGFAADRTKFGGTATDPTFAYPNQLQAIVLKNGRGYLPNVAASPEGPVKFNVDTQAFLSVFDVAAKSELSSGTINLHAAVKTQTFTPKLFVANPWAIAFKHASNDGYVVSAASDVLVKVTLDDNGIPSVVTNTADGDTTRVALIDVGKNPRGVVINNADTRAYVMNYISKDVSVIDLSASPEVELARVQSADLPAEGSDGAKFLLGNELFNSSRGEFDEGVAERLSNEGWQSCASCHPDGLTDGVVWAFASGPRKTVPLNGTFSPVNQTGDQRILNYSAVFDEVEDFELNIRGVSGGQGLIVLEGTTDQDPNVKAFDPPNAARVQLHVNGIAAWDAIVAWTQSRIPSPVSPYNGVDPNSELGLQIAQGSQLFTQANCQACHGGAKWATNQVDFPRSSPFAETITTGVDPEPPVGQLARFLRQVGTFDPANPLEKNANNFQALGQLGYNPPSLLSIYAFSPYLHNGACLTLDCVLENQTHRDAGGVTGVLEDPAARAALVQFLISIDASTAPVSP
;
A
#
# COMPACT_ATOMS: atom_id res chain seq x y z
N MET A 1 -47.03 11.38 -31.37
CA MET A 1 -48.08 12.34 -31.85
C MET A 1 -47.41 13.70 -31.98
N ASN A 2 -47.36 14.38 -33.15
CA ASN A 2 -48.43 15.23 -33.74
C ASN A 2 -48.93 16.30 -32.73
N ARG A 3 -48.85 17.64 -32.91
CA ARG A 3 -48.74 18.51 -34.13
C ARG A 3 -48.33 19.99 -33.83
N PHE A 4 -47.66 20.66 -34.80
CA PHE A 4 -47.89 22.05 -35.34
C PHE A 4 -47.64 23.32 -34.44
N ARG A 5 -47.33 24.55 -34.94
CA ARG A 5 -46.80 25.11 -36.22
C ARG A 5 -46.53 26.65 -36.13
N LEU A 6 -45.49 27.16 -36.83
CA LEU A 6 -45.31 28.52 -37.45
C LEU A 6 -45.44 29.76 -36.49
N ILE A 7 -45.24 31.07 -36.84
CA ILE A 7 -44.87 31.88 -38.04
C ILE A 7 -44.08 33.14 -37.52
N GLY A 8 -43.32 33.98 -38.25
CA GLY A 8 -43.00 34.12 -39.68
C GLY A 8 -41.94 35.24 -39.95
N ILE A 9 -41.70 35.56 -41.24
CA ILE A 9 -40.64 36.44 -41.79
C ILE A 9 -41.27 37.67 -42.47
N VAL A 10 -40.63 38.86 -42.51
CA VAL A 10 -40.88 39.90 -43.54
C VAL A 10 -39.74 40.95 -43.70
N ILE A 11 -39.24 41.10 -44.94
CA ILE A 11 -38.67 42.31 -45.63
C ILE A 11 -37.31 42.95 -45.18
N VAL A 12 -36.46 43.57 -46.03
CA VAL A 12 -35.87 43.33 -47.39
C VAL A 12 -35.30 44.63 -48.03
N LEU A 13 -34.10 44.53 -48.63
CA LEU A 13 -33.47 45.37 -49.69
C LEU A 13 -32.86 46.77 -49.43
N ILE A 14 -31.71 46.96 -50.13
CA ILE A 14 -31.00 48.15 -50.68
C ILE A 14 -29.50 48.10 -50.29
N LEU A 15 -28.49 48.23 -51.17
CA LEU A 15 -28.45 48.47 -52.63
C LEU A 15 -27.47 47.47 -53.34
N LEU A 16 -26.72 47.91 -54.36
CA LEU A 16 -25.74 47.18 -55.20
C LEU A 16 -24.51 48.08 -55.50
N LEU A 17 -23.45 47.48 -56.06
CA LEU A 17 -22.51 47.93 -57.14
C LEU A 17 -21.03 47.56 -56.79
N ILE A 18 -20.15 46.97 -57.63
CA ILE A 18 -20.13 46.53 -59.05
C ILE A 18 -19.16 45.32 -59.18
N VAL A 19 -19.48 44.26 -59.94
CA VAL A 19 -18.49 43.42 -60.65
C VAL A 19 -19.08 42.93 -61.98
N SER A 20 -18.29 42.93 -63.06
CA SER A 20 -18.66 42.39 -64.38
C SER A 20 -18.03 41.01 -64.63
N ALA A 21 -18.74 40.19 -65.41
CA ALA A 21 -18.34 38.88 -65.93
C ALA A 21 -17.07 38.94 -66.84
N CYS A 22 -16.38 37.86 -67.23
CA CYS A 22 -16.60 36.41 -67.07
C CYS A 22 -15.30 35.62 -67.39
N GLY A 23 -15.14 34.38 -66.86
CA GLY A 23 -14.38 33.31 -67.54
C GLY A 23 -13.22 32.65 -66.76
N GLY A 24 -13.16 31.32 -66.80
CA GLY A 24 -11.98 30.52 -66.40
C GLY A 24 -12.22 29.51 -65.27
N SER A 25 -11.72 28.28 -65.45
CA SER A 25 -11.78 27.13 -64.52
C SER A 25 -11.13 27.38 -63.15
N PRO A 26 -11.50 26.64 -62.08
CA PRO A 26 -10.95 26.87 -60.74
C PRO A 26 -9.46 26.51 -60.65
N PRO A 27 -8.61 27.36 -60.05
CA PRO A 27 -7.22 27.03 -59.74
C PRO A 27 -7.12 26.21 -58.45
N THR A 28 -6.19 25.26 -58.45
CA THR A 28 -5.77 24.47 -57.28
C THR A 28 -5.29 25.39 -56.14
N PRO A 29 -5.67 25.16 -54.88
CA PRO A 29 -5.13 25.92 -53.75
C PRO A 29 -3.69 25.49 -53.46
N THR A 30 -2.72 26.19 -54.03
CA THR A 30 -1.33 26.18 -53.55
C THR A 30 -1.20 27.13 -52.37
N GLY A 31 -1.05 26.57 -51.17
CA GLY A 31 -0.97 27.32 -49.94
C GLY A 31 -0.85 26.37 -48.75
N GLU A 32 0.32 25.73 -48.62
CA GLU A 32 0.70 25.10 -47.36
C GLU A 32 0.79 26.20 -46.31
N GLU A 33 -0.16 26.23 -45.38
CA GLU A 33 0.01 26.93 -44.12
C GLU A 33 1.07 26.15 -43.33
N THR A 34 2.33 26.55 -43.50
CA THR A 34 3.46 25.93 -42.80
C THR A 34 3.27 26.13 -41.30
N ALA A 35 2.76 25.10 -40.63
CA ALA A 35 2.76 25.03 -39.18
C ALA A 35 4.19 25.31 -38.70
N VAL A 36 4.36 26.39 -37.95
CA VAL A 36 5.64 26.73 -37.33
C VAL A 36 5.85 25.70 -36.23
N ALA A 37 6.55 24.61 -36.56
CA ALA A 37 6.98 23.62 -35.59
C ALA A 37 7.75 24.35 -34.48
N PRO A 38 7.44 24.10 -33.19
CA PRO A 38 8.13 24.76 -32.09
C PRO A 38 9.61 24.39 -32.15
N SER A 39 10.46 25.34 -32.54
CA SER A 39 11.89 25.14 -32.78
C SER A 39 12.71 25.12 -31.49
N GLY A 40 12.18 24.46 -30.46
CA GLY A 40 12.91 24.10 -29.24
C GLY A 40 13.43 22.68 -29.38
N THR A 41 14.73 22.47 -29.13
CA THR A 41 15.23 21.12 -28.86
C THR A 41 14.49 20.56 -27.65
N ALA A 42 13.92 19.36 -27.77
CA ALA A 42 13.22 18.69 -26.68
C ALA A 42 14.10 18.67 -25.42
N GLN A 43 13.55 19.11 -24.28
CA GLN A 43 14.30 19.10 -23.03
C GLN A 43 14.36 17.66 -22.50
N ILE A 44 15.56 17.24 -22.13
CA ILE A 44 15.81 15.92 -21.55
C ILE A 44 15.98 16.12 -20.04
N ALA A 45 15.27 15.30 -19.25
CA ALA A 45 15.41 15.24 -17.81
C ALA A 45 16.86 14.99 -17.41
N LYS A 46 17.32 15.59 -16.31
CA LYS A 46 18.67 15.37 -15.78
C LYS A 46 18.87 13.98 -15.18
N ASN A 47 17.82 13.43 -14.58
CA ASN A 47 17.90 12.25 -13.71
C ASN A 47 16.93 11.13 -14.18
N SER A 48 17.10 9.91 -13.66
CA SER A 48 16.13 8.82 -13.87
C SER A 48 14.78 9.18 -13.26
N SER A 49 13.68 8.91 -13.97
CA SER A 49 12.34 9.10 -13.42
C SER A 49 11.97 7.93 -12.51
N SER A 50 11.29 8.20 -11.40
CA SER A 50 10.84 7.19 -10.43
C SER A 50 9.59 7.69 -9.72
N SER A 51 8.64 6.81 -9.46
CA SER A 51 7.36 7.15 -8.81
C SER A 51 7.56 7.58 -7.36
N SER A 52 6.99 8.73 -7.01
CA SER A 52 7.11 9.33 -5.68
C SER A 52 5.88 10.21 -5.38
N PRO A 53 5.42 10.33 -4.12
CA PRO A 53 4.40 11.30 -3.72
C PRO A 53 4.90 12.76 -3.74
N ILE A 54 6.18 12.98 -4.08
CA ILE A 54 6.83 14.30 -4.14
C ILE A 54 7.84 14.36 -5.28
N ALA A 55 7.85 15.47 -6.03
CA ALA A 55 8.74 15.69 -7.18
C ALA A 55 9.27 17.13 -7.21
N ILE A 56 10.54 17.31 -7.61
CA ILE A 56 11.20 18.61 -7.75
C ILE A 56 11.55 18.87 -9.23
N SER A 57 11.50 20.13 -9.66
CA SER A 57 11.86 20.55 -11.02
C SER A 57 13.38 20.50 -11.26
N ASP A 58 13.78 20.26 -12.50
CA ASP A 58 15.19 20.15 -12.90
C ASP A 58 16.03 21.44 -12.69
N ASP A 59 15.40 22.57 -12.36
CA ASP A 59 16.05 23.84 -12.00
C ASP A 59 16.01 24.17 -10.50
N ASP A 60 15.61 23.21 -9.67
CA ASP A 60 15.49 23.34 -8.21
C ASP A 60 14.60 24.50 -7.75
N ALA A 61 13.62 24.89 -8.56
CA ALA A 61 12.76 26.04 -8.32
C ALA A 61 11.36 25.67 -7.78
N LEU A 62 10.76 24.59 -8.29
CA LEU A 62 9.42 24.14 -7.94
C LEU A 62 9.44 22.73 -7.36
N LEU A 63 8.67 22.56 -6.30
CA LEU A 63 8.40 21.28 -5.66
C LEU A 63 6.89 21.04 -5.70
N VAL A 64 6.48 19.83 -6.06
CA VAL A 64 5.07 19.40 -6.02
C VAL A 64 4.93 18.19 -5.13
N VAL A 65 3.96 18.21 -4.23
CA VAL A 65 3.69 17.15 -3.25
C VAL A 65 2.21 16.76 -3.28
N VAL A 66 1.90 15.46 -3.16
CA VAL A 66 0.52 14.97 -3.08
C VAL A 66 0.00 15.00 -1.65
N ASN A 67 -1.25 15.37 -1.46
CA ASN A 67 -1.95 15.36 -0.17
C ASN A 67 -3.05 14.29 -0.23
N ASN A 68 -2.67 13.03 -0.05
CA ASN A 68 -3.56 11.88 -0.24
C ASN A 68 -4.87 11.96 0.58
N LEU A 69 -4.82 12.49 1.81
CA LEU A 69 -6.00 12.66 2.69
C LEU A 69 -6.88 13.89 2.36
N ASN A 70 -6.51 14.68 1.35
CA ASN A 70 -7.14 15.96 0.99
C ASN A 70 -7.58 16.01 -0.48
N ASP A 71 -7.36 14.95 -1.27
CA ASP A 71 -7.67 14.87 -2.69
C ASP A 71 -7.08 16.06 -3.49
N SER A 72 -5.88 16.50 -3.07
CA SER A 72 -5.19 17.69 -3.56
C SER A 72 -3.70 17.46 -3.77
N ILE A 73 -3.06 18.37 -4.50
CA ILE A 73 -1.60 18.52 -4.55
C ILE A 73 -1.20 19.94 -4.19
N THR A 74 0.01 20.13 -3.68
CA THR A 74 0.54 21.44 -3.31
C THR A 74 1.80 21.75 -4.10
N VAL A 75 1.83 22.95 -4.72
CA VAL A 75 2.99 23.50 -5.41
C VAL A 75 3.71 24.46 -4.46
N ILE A 76 5.02 24.28 -4.31
CA ILE A 76 5.89 25.00 -3.36
C ILE A 76 7.05 25.61 -4.15
N ASN A 77 7.32 26.89 -3.94
CA ASN A 77 8.54 27.56 -4.39
C ASN A 77 9.69 27.18 -3.46
N VAL A 78 10.69 26.51 -3.99
CA VAL A 78 11.92 26.11 -3.28
C VAL A 78 13.17 26.80 -3.81
N ALA A 79 13.04 27.67 -4.83
CA ALA A 79 14.13 28.41 -5.41
C ALA A 79 14.89 29.23 -4.36
N GLY A 80 16.19 28.96 -4.18
CA GLY A 80 17.03 29.69 -3.22
C GLY A 80 16.55 29.58 -1.76
N ASP A 81 16.06 28.40 -1.35
CA ASP A 81 15.52 28.12 -0.01
C ASP A 81 14.26 28.94 0.36
N ALA A 82 13.50 29.42 -0.64
CA ALA A 82 12.27 30.18 -0.40
C ALA A 82 11.19 29.42 0.40
N ASN A 83 11.10 28.10 0.22
CA ASN A 83 10.26 27.16 0.98
C ASN A 83 8.80 27.65 1.21
N ALA A 84 8.18 28.20 0.17
CA ALA A 84 6.89 28.90 0.25
C ALA A 84 5.80 28.22 -0.58
N LYS A 85 4.68 27.83 0.06
CA LYS A 85 3.47 27.32 -0.61
C LYS A 85 2.94 28.35 -1.63
N ILE A 86 2.81 27.95 -2.89
CA ILE A 86 2.27 28.77 -3.99
C ILE A 86 0.75 28.55 -4.11
N ALA A 87 0.35 27.27 -4.21
CA ALA A 87 -1.03 26.87 -4.46
C ALA A 87 -1.27 25.47 -3.92
N GLU A 88 -2.51 25.20 -3.50
CA GLU A 88 -3.05 23.85 -3.33
C GLU A 88 -4.17 23.67 -4.36
N ILE A 89 -4.16 22.54 -5.06
CA ILE A 89 -4.97 22.27 -6.25
C ILE A 89 -5.66 20.92 -6.08
N THR A 90 -6.99 20.90 -6.10
CA THR A 90 -7.79 19.67 -6.07
C THR A 90 -7.54 18.84 -7.33
N VAL A 91 -7.33 17.54 -7.16
CA VAL A 91 -7.06 16.57 -8.23
C VAL A 91 -8.21 15.55 -8.35
N GLY A 92 -7.94 14.26 -8.44
CA GLY A 92 -8.92 13.21 -8.18
C GLY A 92 -8.73 12.61 -6.79
N ASP A 93 -9.56 11.63 -6.46
CA ASP A 93 -9.63 11.02 -5.14
C ASP A 93 -8.44 10.08 -4.88
N GLU A 94 -7.91 10.13 -3.66
CA GLU A 94 -6.71 9.42 -3.21
C GLU A 94 -5.47 9.58 -4.13
N PRO A 95 -4.89 10.78 -4.28
CA PRO A 95 -3.69 10.96 -5.07
C PRO A 95 -2.47 10.25 -4.46
N ARG A 96 -1.66 9.56 -5.28
CA ARG A 96 -0.56 8.67 -4.81
C ARG A 96 0.85 9.05 -5.26
N SER A 97 1.05 9.43 -6.52
CA SER A 97 2.36 9.85 -7.05
C SER A 97 2.22 11.07 -7.95
N VAL A 98 3.30 11.82 -8.06
CA VAL A 98 3.43 12.97 -8.97
C VAL A 98 4.74 12.88 -9.77
N VAL A 99 4.70 13.29 -11.03
CA VAL A 99 5.90 13.47 -11.87
C VAL A 99 5.80 14.76 -12.68
N LEU A 100 6.93 15.45 -12.87
CA LEU A 100 7.00 16.73 -13.60
C LEU A 100 7.63 16.53 -14.98
N THR A 101 7.15 17.25 -16.00
CA THR A 101 7.75 17.22 -17.34
C THR A 101 9.13 17.92 -17.35
N PRO A 102 10.08 17.51 -18.22
CA PRO A 102 11.40 18.13 -18.30
C PRO A 102 11.38 19.63 -18.64
N ASP A 103 10.36 20.08 -19.38
CA ASP A 103 10.12 21.51 -19.68
C ASP A 103 9.58 22.31 -18.46
N LYS A 104 9.24 21.62 -17.37
CA LYS A 104 8.67 22.12 -16.11
C LYS A 104 7.31 22.81 -16.25
N GLN A 105 6.59 22.59 -17.36
CA GLN A 105 5.29 23.22 -17.60
C GLN A 105 4.12 22.40 -17.03
N ARG A 106 4.29 21.08 -16.86
CA ARG A 106 3.21 20.18 -16.46
C ARG A 106 3.60 19.21 -15.36
N ALA A 107 2.62 18.83 -14.54
CA ALA A 107 2.69 17.71 -13.62
C ALA A 107 1.59 16.68 -13.93
N TYR A 108 1.90 15.40 -13.76
CA TYR A 108 0.95 14.29 -13.86
C TYR A 108 0.81 13.62 -12.49
N ILE A 109 -0.42 13.48 -12.00
CA ILE A 109 -0.75 12.98 -10.66
C ILE A 109 -1.63 11.73 -10.79
N THR A 110 -1.26 10.61 -10.20
CA THR A 110 -2.11 9.39 -10.14
C THR A 110 -3.15 9.52 -9.04
N ASN A 111 -4.43 9.32 -9.38
CA ASN A 111 -5.57 9.37 -8.43
C ASN A 111 -6.15 7.96 -8.28
N GLN A 112 -5.83 7.28 -7.17
CA GLN A 112 -6.11 5.85 -7.01
C GLN A 112 -7.61 5.55 -7.09
N ALA A 113 -8.42 6.23 -6.27
CA ALA A 113 -9.84 5.91 -6.14
C ALA A 113 -10.65 6.37 -7.37
N SER A 114 -10.24 7.47 -8.04
CA SER A 114 -10.91 7.93 -9.26
C SER A 114 -10.50 7.20 -10.56
N ALA A 115 -9.52 6.29 -10.53
CA ALA A 115 -8.98 5.61 -11.72
C ALA A 115 -8.51 6.57 -12.85
N THR A 116 -7.88 7.70 -12.48
CA THR A 116 -7.42 8.74 -13.43
C THR A 116 -5.99 9.20 -13.16
N VAL A 117 -5.41 9.89 -14.14
CA VAL A 117 -4.25 10.77 -13.96
C VAL A 117 -4.67 12.22 -14.20
N SER A 118 -4.55 13.09 -13.19
CA SER A 118 -4.75 14.53 -13.36
C SER A 118 -3.53 15.19 -14.02
N VAL A 119 -3.77 16.11 -14.95
CA VAL A 119 -2.75 16.94 -15.61
C VAL A 119 -2.84 18.38 -15.08
N ILE A 120 -1.79 18.84 -14.42
CA ILE A 120 -1.68 20.21 -13.90
C ILE A 120 -0.80 21.04 -14.82
N ASP A 121 -1.26 22.24 -15.19
CA ASP A 121 -0.42 23.30 -15.76
C ASP A 121 0.24 24.07 -14.60
N LEU A 122 1.56 24.02 -14.52
CA LEU A 122 2.37 24.62 -13.45
C LEU A 122 2.63 26.12 -13.66
N THR A 123 2.33 26.65 -14.85
CA THR A 123 2.44 28.09 -15.15
C THR A 123 1.20 28.85 -14.67
N THR A 124 0.02 28.21 -14.75
CA THR A 124 -1.26 28.76 -14.29
C THR A 124 -1.69 28.23 -12.92
N ASN A 125 -1.06 27.16 -12.43
CA ASN A 125 -1.43 26.41 -11.23
C ASN A 125 -2.88 25.89 -11.27
N GLN A 126 -3.25 25.23 -12.38
CA GLN A 126 -4.61 24.72 -12.59
C GLN A 126 -4.61 23.28 -13.13
N LYS A 127 -5.60 22.48 -12.70
CA LYS A 127 -5.91 21.20 -13.35
C LYS A 127 -6.54 21.46 -14.72
N THR A 128 -5.94 20.89 -15.75
CA THR A 128 -6.34 21.06 -17.15
C THR A 128 -7.17 19.90 -17.69
N GLN A 129 -6.90 18.67 -17.22
CA GLN A 129 -7.50 17.44 -17.72
C GLN A 129 -7.38 16.32 -16.67
N ASP A 130 -8.32 15.37 -16.70
CA ASP A 130 -8.16 14.05 -16.09
C ASP A 130 -8.11 13.00 -17.23
N ILE A 131 -7.13 12.10 -17.19
CA ILE A 131 -6.92 11.03 -18.16
C ILE A 131 -7.38 9.71 -17.53
N PRO A 132 -8.43 9.03 -18.04
CA PRO A 132 -8.80 7.70 -17.58
C PRO A 132 -7.68 6.68 -17.83
N VAL A 133 -7.38 5.86 -16.83
CA VAL A 133 -6.36 4.79 -16.88
C VAL A 133 -6.95 3.48 -16.34
N GLY A 134 -6.10 2.51 -15.96
CA GLY A 134 -6.57 1.30 -15.29
C GLY A 134 -7.04 1.55 -13.86
N VAL A 135 -7.65 0.54 -13.24
CA VAL A 135 -8.18 0.65 -11.86
C VAL A 135 -7.03 0.70 -10.84
N GLU A 136 -7.17 1.62 -9.88
CA GLU A 136 -6.18 1.98 -8.85
C GLU A 136 -4.78 2.38 -9.37
N PRO A 137 -4.65 3.48 -10.13
CA PRO A 137 -3.35 3.99 -10.53
C PRO A 137 -2.55 4.45 -9.30
N TYR A 138 -1.29 4.01 -9.20
CA TYR A 138 -0.47 4.23 -8.01
C TYR A 138 0.82 4.99 -8.34
N GLY A 139 1.75 4.35 -9.05
CA GLY A 139 3.03 4.93 -9.45
C GLY A 139 3.00 5.50 -10.86
N ILE A 140 3.77 6.57 -11.10
CA ILE A 140 3.96 7.16 -12.42
C ILE A 140 5.42 7.56 -12.64
N ALA A 141 5.94 7.34 -13.85
CA ALA A 141 7.26 7.78 -14.29
C ALA A 141 7.25 8.23 -15.75
N LEU A 142 8.11 9.18 -16.11
CA LEU A 142 8.26 9.70 -17.49
C LEU A 142 9.48 9.13 -18.20
N THR A 143 9.40 9.00 -19.53
CA THR A 143 10.60 8.90 -20.36
C THR A 143 11.45 10.17 -20.22
N PRO A 144 12.79 10.11 -20.39
CA PRO A 144 13.65 11.28 -20.18
C PRO A 144 13.34 12.48 -21.08
N ASP A 145 12.79 12.27 -22.27
CA ASP A 145 12.32 13.32 -23.18
C ASP A 145 10.92 13.88 -22.82
N GLY A 146 10.29 13.32 -21.80
CA GLY A 146 8.94 13.65 -21.35
C GLY A 146 7.82 13.24 -22.31
N SER A 147 8.09 12.48 -23.38
CA SER A 147 7.09 12.15 -24.42
C SER A 147 6.08 11.09 -23.99
N ARG A 148 6.44 10.21 -23.05
CA ARG A 148 5.56 9.14 -22.55
C ARG A 148 5.55 9.09 -21.03
N ALA A 149 4.38 8.85 -20.43
CA ALA A 149 4.24 8.51 -19.01
C ALA A 149 3.77 7.06 -18.84
N TYR A 150 4.42 6.31 -17.96
CA TYR A 150 4.02 4.94 -17.60
C TYR A 150 3.39 4.96 -16.21
N VAL A 151 2.19 4.38 -16.09
CA VAL A 151 1.34 4.41 -14.89
C VAL A 151 1.01 3.00 -14.44
N THR A 152 1.43 2.59 -13.23
CA THR A 152 1.06 1.30 -12.64
C THR A 152 -0.37 1.35 -12.11
N ASN A 153 -1.21 0.39 -12.49
CA ASN A 153 -2.61 0.29 -12.08
C ASN A 153 -2.77 -0.96 -11.21
N SER A 154 -2.80 -0.75 -9.89
CA SER A 154 -2.63 -1.76 -8.84
C SER A 154 -3.72 -2.84 -8.88
N ALA A 155 -5.00 -2.47 -8.84
CA ALA A 155 -6.10 -3.43 -8.80
C ALA A 155 -6.31 -4.16 -10.13
N SER A 156 -6.03 -3.50 -11.25
CA SER A 156 -6.18 -4.09 -12.60
C SER A 156 -4.97 -4.89 -13.08
N ASN A 157 -3.84 -4.87 -12.36
CA ASN A 157 -2.59 -5.55 -12.71
C ASN A 157 -2.05 -5.16 -14.09
N THR A 158 -2.10 -3.86 -14.41
CA THR A 158 -1.63 -3.34 -15.70
C THR A 158 -0.69 -2.15 -15.55
N VAL A 159 0.02 -1.79 -16.62
CA VAL A 159 0.66 -0.50 -16.80
C VAL A 159 0.00 0.22 -17.97
N SER A 160 -0.51 1.43 -17.74
CA SER A 160 -1.04 2.30 -18.80
C SER A 160 0.08 3.19 -19.30
N VAL A 161 0.19 3.38 -20.61
CA VAL A 161 1.19 4.25 -21.23
C VAL A 161 0.49 5.42 -21.90
N ILE A 162 0.75 6.61 -21.39
CA ILE A 162 0.16 7.88 -21.83
C ILE A 162 1.13 8.57 -22.79
N ASP A 163 0.64 8.99 -23.95
CA ASP A 163 1.31 9.96 -24.81
C ASP A 163 1.08 11.38 -24.26
N THR A 164 2.16 12.09 -23.95
CA THR A 164 2.07 13.39 -23.26
C THR A 164 1.85 14.57 -24.22
N ALA A 165 1.86 14.35 -25.53
CA ALA A 165 1.49 15.38 -26.51
C ALA A 165 -0.03 15.47 -26.69
N SER A 166 -0.71 14.32 -26.64
CA SER A 166 -2.17 14.19 -26.78
C SER A 166 -2.92 14.01 -25.45
N ASN A 167 -2.21 13.76 -24.34
CA ASN A 167 -2.77 13.43 -23.03
C ASN A 167 -3.76 12.23 -23.12
N ALA A 168 -3.37 11.18 -23.83
CA ALA A 168 -4.20 10.00 -24.05
C ALA A 168 -3.42 8.70 -23.81
N VAL A 169 -4.11 7.65 -23.34
CA VAL A 169 -3.54 6.30 -23.21
C VAL A 169 -3.31 5.73 -24.61
N ALA A 170 -2.04 5.51 -24.95
CA ALA A 170 -1.59 4.93 -26.22
C ALA A 170 -1.49 3.39 -26.15
N ALA A 171 -1.23 2.83 -24.97
CA ALA A 171 -1.14 1.39 -24.75
C ALA A 171 -1.48 0.99 -23.30
N THR A 172 -1.87 -0.27 -23.09
CA THR A 172 -2.03 -0.89 -21.77
C THR A 172 -1.33 -2.25 -21.78
N ILE A 173 -0.43 -2.46 -20.81
CA ILE A 173 0.46 -3.61 -20.71
C ILE A 173 0.03 -4.45 -19.52
N ASN A 174 -0.29 -5.73 -19.72
CA ASN A 174 -0.64 -6.64 -18.62
C ASN A 174 0.61 -7.05 -17.85
N ILE A 175 0.57 -6.97 -16.52
CA ILE A 175 1.65 -7.41 -15.64
C ILE A 175 1.23 -8.72 -14.96
N PRO A 176 1.95 -9.84 -15.15
CA PRO A 176 1.72 -11.08 -14.40
C PRO A 176 1.86 -10.84 -12.89
N GLY A 177 1.01 -11.47 -12.09
CA GLY A 177 1.01 -11.28 -10.64
C GLY A 177 -0.02 -10.25 -10.18
N ILE A 178 0.25 -9.59 -9.05
CA ILE A 178 -0.72 -8.72 -8.37
C ILE A 178 -0.11 -7.37 -7.94
N GLN A 179 -0.91 -6.30 -7.98
CA GLN A 179 -0.59 -4.99 -7.40
C GLN A 179 0.77 -4.42 -7.87
N PRO A 180 0.96 -4.16 -9.18
CA PRO A 180 2.10 -3.37 -9.65
C PRO A 180 2.06 -2.00 -8.98
N ARG A 181 3.17 -1.56 -8.36
CA ARG A 181 3.18 -0.35 -7.50
C ARG A 181 4.27 0.64 -7.88
N GLY A 182 5.51 0.43 -7.43
CA GLY A 182 6.63 1.31 -7.74
C GLY A 182 7.04 1.20 -9.20
N ILE A 183 7.41 2.31 -9.83
CA ILE A 183 7.87 2.33 -11.23
C ILE A 183 9.03 3.30 -11.43
N ALA A 184 10.06 2.88 -12.18
CA ALA A 184 11.20 3.73 -12.55
C ALA A 184 11.64 3.51 -13.99
N ILE A 185 12.20 4.54 -14.61
CA ILE A 185 12.64 4.54 -16.02
C ILE A 185 14.10 4.98 -16.08
N THR A 186 14.92 4.19 -16.79
CA THR A 186 16.34 4.50 -17.00
C THR A 186 16.52 5.79 -17.79
N ASN A 187 17.28 6.74 -17.26
CA ASN A 187 17.75 7.87 -18.05
C ASN A 187 19.11 7.55 -18.70
N ASN A 188 19.22 7.84 -20.00
CA ASN A 188 20.42 7.69 -20.82
C ASN A 188 20.97 9.06 -21.29
N ASN A 189 20.53 10.14 -20.66
CA ASN A 189 20.86 11.55 -20.94
C ASN A 189 20.65 11.96 -22.41
N GLY A 190 19.59 11.46 -23.04
CA GLY A 190 19.26 11.74 -24.44
C GLY A 190 20.08 10.93 -25.45
N GLY A 191 20.80 9.90 -24.98
CA GLY A 191 21.50 8.95 -25.84
C GLY A 191 20.55 8.06 -26.66
N THR A 192 21.10 7.37 -27.66
CA THR A 192 20.34 6.47 -28.56
C THR A 192 20.21 5.03 -28.03
N GLY A 193 20.62 4.77 -26.78
CA GLY A 193 20.52 3.44 -26.16
C GLY A 193 19.09 3.12 -25.73
N GLN A 194 18.68 1.86 -25.82
CA GLN A 194 17.36 1.40 -25.37
C GLN A 194 17.15 1.74 -23.88
N GLN A 195 15.99 2.32 -23.57
CA GLN A 195 15.57 2.59 -22.20
C GLN A 195 14.60 1.51 -21.72
N PHE A 196 14.66 1.20 -20.42
CA PHE A 196 13.83 0.20 -19.77
C PHE A 196 13.01 0.83 -18.65
N VAL A 197 11.82 0.26 -18.46
CA VAL A 197 10.88 0.58 -17.38
C VAL A 197 10.91 -0.59 -16.40
N TYR A 198 11.07 -0.31 -15.11
CA TYR A 198 11.12 -1.31 -14.05
C TYR A 198 9.91 -1.12 -13.14
N VAL A 199 9.14 -2.17 -12.92
CA VAL A 199 7.85 -2.14 -12.20
C VAL A 199 7.88 -3.12 -11.05
N THR A 200 7.72 -2.66 -9.81
CA THR A 200 7.67 -3.54 -8.63
C THR A 200 6.31 -4.22 -8.53
N GLN A 201 6.30 -5.51 -8.16
CA GLN A 201 5.12 -6.15 -7.60
C GLN A 201 5.06 -5.79 -6.12
N PHE A 202 3.95 -5.25 -5.62
CA PHE A 202 3.91 -4.79 -4.23
C PHE A 202 4.12 -5.94 -3.24
N LEU A 203 3.32 -7.00 -3.34
CA LEU A 203 3.44 -8.17 -2.50
C LEU A 203 4.40 -9.19 -3.11
N SER A 204 5.07 -9.98 -2.27
CA SER A 204 5.88 -11.11 -2.71
C SER A 204 5.04 -12.21 -3.38
N GLN A 205 5.68 -13.08 -4.14
CA GLN A 205 5.06 -14.26 -4.75
C GLN A 205 5.61 -15.54 -4.10
N PRO A 206 4.79 -16.55 -3.78
CA PRO A 206 5.27 -17.85 -3.35
C PRO A 206 6.25 -18.50 -4.35
N THR A 207 7.33 -19.09 -3.85
CA THR A 207 8.30 -19.82 -4.68
C THR A 207 7.72 -21.17 -5.11
N ALA A 208 8.19 -21.73 -6.22
CA ALA A 208 7.69 -23.00 -6.76
C ALA A 208 7.91 -24.23 -5.82
N SER A 209 8.78 -24.09 -4.81
CA SER A 209 9.10 -25.09 -3.81
C SER A 209 8.73 -24.68 -2.37
N GLY A 210 8.09 -23.51 -2.20
CA GLY A 210 7.89 -22.87 -0.91
C GLY A 210 6.64 -23.34 -0.15
N GLY A 211 6.76 -23.45 1.17
CA GLY A 211 5.61 -23.38 2.08
C GLY A 211 5.32 -21.91 2.40
N VAL A 212 4.06 -21.49 2.31
CA VAL A 212 3.64 -20.07 2.49
C VAL A 212 3.90 -19.49 3.89
N ASN A 213 4.25 -20.34 4.85
CA ASN A 213 4.63 -20.02 6.23
C ASN A 213 6.15 -20.17 6.51
N LEU A 214 6.99 -20.27 5.47
CA LEU A 214 8.45 -20.41 5.58
C LEU A 214 9.18 -19.12 5.20
N ASP A 215 10.32 -18.86 5.84
CA ASP A 215 11.18 -17.69 5.58
C ASP A 215 11.70 -17.60 4.14
N GLN A 216 11.79 -18.74 3.46
CA GLN A 216 12.21 -18.87 2.06
C GLN A 216 11.03 -19.29 1.16
N GLY A 217 9.80 -19.15 1.67
CA GLY A 217 8.56 -19.57 1.02
C GLY A 217 8.10 -18.66 -0.12
N SER A 218 8.55 -17.40 -0.14
CA SER A 218 8.20 -16.40 -1.15
C SER A 218 9.42 -15.60 -1.63
N GLU A 219 9.25 -14.83 -2.70
CA GLU A 219 10.29 -14.03 -3.36
C GLU A 219 9.69 -12.73 -3.93
N GLY A 220 10.48 -11.66 -3.96
CA GLY A 220 10.09 -10.36 -4.53
C GLY A 220 10.20 -10.36 -6.06
N LYS A 221 9.44 -9.49 -6.74
CA LYS A 221 9.39 -9.40 -8.22
C LYS A 221 9.51 -7.97 -8.72
N VAL A 222 10.34 -7.77 -9.76
CA VAL A 222 10.40 -6.54 -10.56
C VAL A 222 10.29 -6.91 -12.05
N PHE A 223 9.26 -6.41 -12.72
CA PHE A 223 9.04 -6.61 -14.16
C PHE A 223 9.81 -5.58 -14.97
N VAL A 224 10.40 -5.99 -16.09
CA VAL A 224 11.16 -5.12 -16.98
C VAL A 224 10.39 -4.95 -18.29
N LEU A 225 10.03 -3.73 -18.65
CA LEU A 225 9.35 -3.37 -19.90
C LEU A 225 10.29 -2.53 -20.79
N SER A 226 9.99 -2.40 -22.08
CA SER A 226 10.73 -1.51 -22.98
C SER A 226 9.97 -0.20 -23.20
N THR A 227 10.68 0.92 -23.35
CA THR A 227 10.06 2.18 -23.80
C THR A 227 9.69 2.20 -25.29
N THR A 228 10.15 1.20 -26.06
CA THR A 228 9.97 1.07 -27.52
C THR A 228 9.09 -0.10 -27.94
N ASP A 229 8.66 -0.94 -27.00
CA ASP A 229 7.82 -2.13 -27.23
C ASP A 229 6.88 -2.29 -26.03
N ASP A 230 5.65 -1.82 -26.20
CA ASP A 230 4.59 -1.90 -25.19
C ASP A 230 3.79 -3.21 -25.26
N ALA A 231 4.18 -4.15 -26.13
CA ALA A 231 3.48 -5.43 -26.28
C ALA A 231 4.10 -6.55 -25.44
N GLN A 232 5.37 -6.45 -24.99
CA GLN A 232 6.12 -7.55 -24.38
C GLN A 232 6.92 -7.16 -23.14
N ILE A 233 6.85 -8.04 -22.13
CA ILE A 233 7.73 -8.01 -20.95
C ILE A 233 9.12 -8.52 -21.33
N GLN A 234 10.14 -7.73 -21.04
CA GLN A 234 11.54 -7.90 -21.44
C GLN A 234 12.39 -8.65 -20.40
N GLY A 235 11.75 -9.17 -19.34
CA GLY A 235 12.38 -9.92 -18.25
C GLY A 235 11.65 -9.72 -16.92
N VAL A 236 11.97 -10.57 -15.95
CA VAL A 236 11.53 -10.47 -14.55
C VAL A 236 12.75 -10.67 -13.66
N ILE A 237 12.97 -9.74 -12.75
CA ILE A 237 13.98 -9.83 -11.69
C ILE A 237 13.31 -10.45 -10.47
N THR A 238 13.87 -11.55 -9.98
CA THR A 238 13.51 -12.15 -8.70
C THR A 238 14.43 -11.59 -7.61
N LEU A 239 13.87 -11.24 -6.45
CA LEU A 239 14.60 -10.87 -5.24
C LEU A 239 14.41 -11.98 -4.20
N ALA A 240 15.49 -12.66 -3.83
CA ALA A 240 15.47 -13.86 -2.99
C ALA A 240 15.33 -13.52 -1.49
N ALA A 241 15.10 -14.55 -0.66
CA ALA A 241 15.19 -14.42 0.79
C ALA A 241 16.66 -14.31 1.25
N HIS A 242 16.93 -13.41 2.20
CA HIS A 242 18.27 -13.16 2.74
C HIS A 242 18.34 -13.49 4.23
N ASP A 243 19.52 -13.87 4.70
CA ASP A 243 19.81 -13.96 6.15
C ASP A 243 19.63 -12.56 6.75
N THR A 244 18.77 -12.46 7.75
CA THR A 244 18.43 -11.20 8.41
C THR A 244 19.56 -10.65 9.27
N GLY A 245 20.55 -11.49 9.60
CA GLY A 245 21.56 -11.23 10.62
C GLY A 245 21.03 -11.44 12.05
N PHE A 246 19.81 -11.94 12.22
CA PHE A 246 19.20 -12.30 13.50
C PHE A 246 19.03 -13.81 13.62
N ALA A 247 18.80 -14.28 14.85
CA ALA A 247 18.60 -15.70 15.13
C ALA A 247 17.31 -15.87 15.94
N ALA A 248 16.55 -16.91 15.62
CA ALA A 248 15.29 -17.25 16.25
C ALA A 248 15.45 -18.54 17.07
N ASP A 249 14.78 -18.62 18.22
CA ASP A 249 14.71 -19.89 18.97
C ASP A 249 13.70 -20.83 18.31
N ARG A 250 14.20 -21.67 17.40
CA ARG A 250 13.42 -22.67 16.66
C ARG A 250 13.40 -24.04 17.31
N THR A 251 13.86 -24.19 18.56
CA THR A 251 13.84 -25.48 19.29
C THR A 251 12.46 -26.13 19.32
N LYS A 252 11.40 -25.33 19.40
CA LYS A 252 10.02 -25.82 19.32
C LYS A 252 9.64 -26.33 17.93
N PHE A 253 10.11 -25.67 16.87
CA PHE A 253 9.80 -26.00 15.47
C PHE A 253 10.68 -27.13 14.88
N GLY A 254 11.57 -27.73 15.69
CA GLY A 254 12.49 -28.78 15.26
C GLY A 254 13.87 -28.28 14.82
N GLY A 255 14.11 -26.96 14.96
CA GLY A 255 15.40 -26.31 14.76
C GLY A 255 16.23 -26.21 16.05
N THR A 256 17.19 -25.28 16.06
CA THR A 256 18.01 -24.94 17.24
C THR A 256 17.64 -23.58 17.85
N ALA A 257 18.24 -23.25 19.00
CA ALA A 257 18.06 -21.95 19.66
C ALA A 257 18.82 -20.80 18.97
N THR A 258 19.58 -21.10 17.91
CA THR A 258 20.52 -20.20 17.22
C THR A 258 20.41 -20.31 15.71
N ASP A 259 19.28 -20.79 15.18
CA ASP A 259 19.11 -20.91 13.74
C ASP A 259 19.07 -19.53 13.08
N PRO A 260 19.74 -19.35 11.92
CA PRO A 260 19.68 -18.10 11.18
C PRO A 260 18.25 -17.84 10.71
N THR A 261 17.75 -16.66 10.99
CA THR A 261 16.44 -16.19 10.54
C THR A 261 16.59 -15.62 9.13
N PHE A 262 15.79 -16.08 8.18
CA PHE A 262 15.75 -15.53 6.81
C PHE A 262 14.50 -14.67 6.63
N ALA A 263 14.52 -13.71 5.72
CA ALA A 263 13.33 -12.98 5.32
C ALA A 263 13.31 -12.73 3.81
N TYR A 264 12.13 -12.84 3.19
CA TYR A 264 11.94 -12.49 1.79
C TYR A 264 11.48 -11.04 1.62
N PRO A 265 11.94 -10.33 0.58
CA PRO A 265 11.41 -9.03 0.22
C PRO A 265 9.91 -9.08 -0.06
N ASN A 266 9.15 -8.35 0.75
CA ASN A 266 7.72 -8.11 0.58
C ASN A 266 7.48 -6.58 0.57
N GLN A 267 6.25 -6.14 0.29
CA GLN A 267 5.85 -4.72 0.31
C GLN A 267 6.84 -3.79 -0.42
N LEU A 268 7.14 -4.09 -1.69
CA LEU A 268 8.09 -3.32 -2.53
C LEU A 268 7.47 -1.98 -2.97
N GLN A 269 7.42 -1.01 -2.05
CA GLN A 269 6.73 0.28 -2.20
C GLN A 269 7.29 1.12 -3.36
N ALA A 270 8.62 1.25 -3.44
CA ALA A 270 9.31 2.15 -4.33
C ALA A 270 10.54 1.50 -4.99
N ILE A 271 11.03 2.16 -6.03
CA ILE A 271 12.23 1.78 -6.78
C ILE A 271 12.93 3.03 -7.29
N VAL A 272 14.25 3.12 -7.09
CA VAL A 272 15.08 4.21 -7.62
C VAL A 272 16.28 3.64 -8.37
N LEU A 273 16.64 4.27 -9.49
CA LEU A 273 17.75 3.85 -10.35
C LEU A 273 18.94 4.81 -10.23
N LYS A 274 20.11 4.31 -9.82
CA LYS A 274 21.38 5.06 -9.77
C LYS A 274 22.54 4.18 -10.21
N ASN A 275 23.46 4.72 -11.01
CA ASN A 275 24.73 4.10 -11.41
C ASN A 275 24.64 2.63 -11.89
N GLY A 276 23.59 2.27 -12.65
CA GLY A 276 23.40 0.90 -13.15
C GLY A 276 22.86 -0.09 -12.11
N ARG A 277 22.31 0.41 -11.01
CA ARG A 277 21.62 -0.36 -9.95
C ARG A 277 20.18 0.13 -9.79
N GLY A 278 19.30 -0.79 -9.39
CA GLY A 278 17.98 -0.48 -8.84
C GLY A 278 17.96 -0.73 -7.33
N TYR A 279 17.40 0.19 -6.57
CA TYR A 279 17.32 0.19 -5.11
C TYR A 279 15.84 0.20 -4.67
N LEU A 280 15.47 -0.74 -3.80
CA LEU A 280 14.09 -0.96 -3.36
C LEU A 280 14.03 -1.03 -1.83
N PRO A 281 13.62 0.04 -1.13
CA PRO A 281 13.31 -0.02 0.29
C PRO A 281 12.00 -0.79 0.50
N ASN A 282 11.98 -1.76 1.41
CA ASN A 282 10.84 -2.65 1.57
C ASN A 282 10.75 -3.30 2.97
N VAL A 283 9.55 -3.77 3.34
CA VAL A 283 9.35 -4.61 4.55
C VAL A 283 9.55 -6.07 4.15
N ALA A 284 10.63 -6.70 4.61
CA ALA A 284 10.85 -8.13 4.41
C ALA A 284 10.17 -8.95 5.51
N ALA A 285 9.70 -10.16 5.17
CA ALA A 285 8.91 -11.02 6.06
C ALA A 285 9.60 -12.36 6.35
N SER A 286 9.59 -12.76 7.63
CA SER A 286 10.05 -14.02 8.18
C SER A 286 8.88 -14.73 8.87
N PRO A 287 7.98 -15.40 8.13
CA PRO A 287 6.80 -16.04 8.70
C PRO A 287 7.08 -17.27 9.57
N GLU A 288 8.29 -17.84 9.49
CA GLU A 288 8.64 -19.06 10.21
C GLU A 288 8.97 -18.74 11.67
N GLY A 289 8.14 -19.27 12.57
CA GLY A 289 8.10 -18.82 13.96
C GLY A 289 9.38 -19.06 14.79
N PRO A 290 9.36 -18.61 16.06
CA PRO A 290 8.21 -18.08 16.80
C PRO A 290 7.85 -16.64 16.41
N VAL A 291 6.55 -16.37 16.21
CA VAL A 291 6.03 -15.02 15.92
C VAL A 291 6.41 -14.04 17.02
N LYS A 292 7.34 -13.13 16.67
CA LYS A 292 7.80 -11.97 17.44
C LYS A 292 8.34 -10.91 16.50
N PHE A 293 7.99 -9.66 16.75
CA PHE A 293 8.26 -8.56 15.83
C PHE A 293 9.75 -8.25 15.55
N ASN A 294 10.67 -8.72 16.41
CA ASN A 294 12.12 -8.60 16.19
C ASN A 294 12.74 -9.69 15.29
N VAL A 295 11.94 -10.68 14.87
CA VAL A 295 12.29 -11.65 13.82
C VAL A 295 11.36 -11.53 12.61
N ASP A 296 10.05 -11.41 12.85
CA ASP A 296 8.97 -11.45 11.85
C ASP A 296 9.14 -10.45 10.69
N THR A 297 9.47 -9.19 11.00
CA THR A 297 9.56 -8.10 10.00
C THR A 297 10.93 -7.48 9.99
N GLN A 298 11.49 -7.27 8.80
CA GLN A 298 12.83 -6.73 8.62
C GLN A 298 12.83 -5.55 7.65
N ALA A 299 13.79 -4.65 7.83
CA ALA A 299 13.90 -3.42 7.07
C ALA A 299 14.92 -3.59 5.94
N PHE A 300 14.47 -4.06 4.77
CA PHE A 300 15.39 -4.36 3.68
C PHE A 300 15.57 -3.16 2.75
N LEU A 301 16.78 -3.03 2.22
CA LEU A 301 17.09 -2.27 1.02
C LEU A 301 17.61 -3.26 -0.03
N SER A 302 16.71 -3.73 -0.87
CA SER A 302 17.01 -4.71 -1.92
C SER A 302 17.69 -4.05 -3.12
N VAL A 303 18.63 -4.75 -3.75
CA VAL A 303 19.46 -4.20 -4.85
C VAL A 303 19.52 -5.15 -6.04
N PHE A 304 19.33 -4.62 -7.26
CA PHE A 304 19.53 -5.37 -8.50
C PHE A 304 20.47 -4.66 -9.50
N ASP A 305 21.08 -5.43 -10.39
CA ASP A 305 21.86 -4.93 -11.53
C ASP A 305 20.96 -4.67 -12.74
N VAL A 306 20.94 -3.42 -13.21
CA VAL A 306 20.07 -2.94 -14.31
C VAL A 306 20.40 -3.64 -15.63
N ALA A 307 21.69 -3.91 -15.89
CA ALA A 307 22.18 -4.48 -17.14
C ALA A 307 22.04 -6.02 -17.14
N ALA A 308 22.34 -6.68 -16.02
CA ALA A 308 22.18 -8.12 -15.87
C ALA A 308 20.70 -8.55 -15.70
N LYS A 309 19.82 -7.63 -15.28
CA LYS A 309 18.41 -7.88 -14.95
C LYS A 309 18.26 -9.00 -13.89
N SER A 310 19.13 -8.95 -12.88
CA SER A 310 19.16 -9.92 -11.77
C SER A 310 19.43 -9.21 -10.45
N GLU A 311 18.99 -9.79 -9.33
CA GLU A 311 19.42 -9.34 -8.00
C GLU A 311 20.96 -9.28 -7.92
N LEU A 312 21.47 -8.27 -7.20
CA LEU A 312 22.90 -8.12 -6.97
C LEU A 312 23.30 -9.07 -5.84
N SER A 313 24.15 -10.05 -6.15
CA SER A 313 24.66 -11.01 -5.17
C SER A 313 25.25 -10.28 -3.96
N SER A 314 24.71 -10.55 -2.76
CA SER A 314 25.10 -9.89 -1.50
C SER A 314 24.94 -8.36 -1.49
N GLY A 315 24.13 -7.79 -2.40
CA GLY A 315 23.84 -6.35 -2.46
C GLY A 315 22.67 -5.90 -1.58
N THR A 316 21.70 -6.77 -1.33
CA THR A 316 20.56 -6.52 -0.45
C THR A 316 21.04 -6.46 1.02
N ILE A 317 20.66 -5.40 1.75
CA ILE A 317 21.02 -5.22 3.18
C ILE A 317 19.78 -5.15 4.08
N ASN A 318 19.94 -5.58 5.34
CA ASN A 318 18.98 -5.32 6.40
C ASN A 318 19.43 -4.10 7.22
N LEU A 319 18.66 -3.01 7.19
CA LEU A 319 18.93 -1.76 7.92
C LEU A 319 18.94 -1.99 9.44
N HIS A 320 18.19 -2.99 9.93
CA HIS A 320 18.19 -3.40 11.33
C HIS A 320 19.55 -3.95 11.81
N ALA A 321 20.40 -4.47 10.90
CA ALA A 321 21.70 -5.01 11.29
C ALA A 321 22.63 -3.93 11.89
N ALA A 322 22.56 -2.69 11.38
CA ALA A 322 23.32 -1.57 11.93
C ALA A 322 22.84 -1.21 13.34
N VAL A 323 21.52 -1.09 13.54
CA VAL A 323 20.87 -0.83 14.84
C VAL A 323 21.19 -1.95 15.84
N LYS A 324 21.22 -3.21 15.40
CA LYS A 324 21.64 -4.35 16.23
C LYS A 324 23.04 -4.15 16.81
N THR A 325 23.99 -3.68 16.00
CA THR A 325 25.39 -3.48 16.40
C THR A 325 25.68 -2.20 17.19
N GLN A 326 24.79 -1.21 17.20
CA GLN A 326 25.05 0.05 17.93
C GLN A 326 25.08 -0.12 19.45
N THR A 327 25.93 0.67 20.11
CA THR A 327 26.01 0.81 21.58
C THR A 327 25.11 1.90 22.14
N PHE A 328 24.66 2.84 21.29
CA PHE A 328 23.73 3.90 21.68
C PHE A 328 22.41 3.30 22.21
N THR A 329 21.89 3.88 23.29
CA THR A 329 20.59 3.53 23.89
C THR A 329 19.79 4.78 24.22
N PRO A 330 18.45 4.78 24.08
CA PRO A 330 17.62 3.69 23.55
C PRO A 330 17.90 3.39 22.08
N LYS A 331 17.55 2.18 21.63
CA LYS A 331 17.64 1.80 20.22
C LYS A 331 16.34 2.17 19.51
N LEU A 332 16.47 2.62 18.27
CA LEU A 332 15.37 2.82 17.35
C LEU A 332 15.62 1.98 16.10
N PHE A 333 14.79 0.97 15.88
CA PHE A 333 14.78 0.16 14.66
C PHE A 333 13.99 0.87 13.54
N VAL A 334 14.08 0.33 12.33
CA VAL A 334 13.74 1.03 11.07
C VAL A 334 12.41 0.49 10.53
N ALA A 335 11.31 0.92 11.12
CA ALA A 335 9.99 0.43 10.77
C ALA A 335 9.50 1.03 9.43
N ASN A 336 9.00 0.15 8.58
CA ASN A 336 8.43 0.40 7.24
C ASN A 336 9.30 1.29 6.33
N PRO A 337 10.43 0.79 5.80
CA PRO A 337 11.14 1.44 4.70
C PRO A 337 10.21 1.64 3.50
N TRP A 338 10.11 2.86 3.00
CA TRP A 338 9.07 3.24 2.01
C TRP A 338 9.62 3.86 0.74
N ALA A 339 10.58 4.79 0.86
CA ALA A 339 11.17 5.51 -0.26
C ALA A 339 12.68 5.69 -0.02
N ILE A 340 13.42 6.07 -1.07
CA ILE A 340 14.85 6.37 -0.99
C ILE A 340 15.17 7.47 -1.99
N ALA A 341 16.11 8.35 -1.67
CA ALA A 341 16.76 9.22 -2.64
C ALA A 341 18.27 9.21 -2.41
N PHE A 342 19.03 9.47 -3.47
CA PHE A 342 20.48 9.61 -3.41
C PHE A 342 20.89 11.01 -3.85
N LYS A 343 22.00 11.50 -3.30
CA LYS A 343 22.71 12.65 -3.85
C LYS A 343 23.13 12.32 -5.29
N HIS A 344 23.06 13.28 -6.18
CA HIS A 344 23.34 13.10 -7.61
C HIS A 344 24.84 12.90 -7.85
N ALA A 345 25.67 13.73 -7.22
CA ALA A 345 27.12 13.79 -7.39
C ALA A 345 27.94 13.01 -6.35
N SER A 346 27.32 12.46 -5.29
CA SER A 346 27.98 11.55 -4.33
C SER A 346 27.30 10.17 -4.27
N ASN A 347 27.82 9.30 -3.40
CA ASN A 347 27.26 7.98 -3.11
C ASN A 347 26.31 7.96 -1.91
N ASP A 348 26.05 9.12 -1.27
CA ASP A 348 25.18 9.20 -0.10
C ASP A 348 23.71 9.13 -0.51
N GLY A 349 22.90 8.47 0.33
CA GLY A 349 21.46 8.37 0.15
C GLY A 349 20.72 8.32 1.48
N TYR A 350 19.40 8.43 1.40
CA TYR A 350 18.52 8.61 2.55
C TYR A 350 17.28 7.75 2.33
N VAL A 351 17.12 6.70 3.14
CA VAL A 351 15.95 5.82 3.15
C VAL A 351 14.90 6.41 4.09
N VAL A 352 13.68 6.57 3.60
CA VAL A 352 12.52 6.96 4.39
C VAL A 352 12.02 5.76 5.20
N SER A 353 12.01 5.88 6.52
CA SER A 353 11.40 4.91 7.45
C SER A 353 10.03 5.44 7.89
N ALA A 354 8.98 5.03 7.18
CA ALA A 354 7.65 5.63 7.33
C ALA A 354 7.08 5.44 8.74
N ALA A 355 7.25 4.27 9.35
CA ALA A 355 6.72 4.03 10.69
C ALA A 355 7.64 4.55 11.80
N SER A 356 8.87 4.99 11.51
CA SER A 356 9.80 5.51 12.51
C SER A 356 10.00 7.03 12.45
N ASP A 357 9.23 7.75 11.64
CA ASP A 357 9.28 9.23 11.51
C ASP A 357 10.71 9.79 11.21
N VAL A 358 11.54 9.04 10.48
CA VAL A 358 12.96 9.38 10.19
C VAL A 358 13.40 9.10 8.75
N LEU A 359 14.45 9.79 8.32
CA LEU A 359 15.39 9.31 7.29
C LEU A 359 16.52 8.50 7.93
N VAL A 360 16.94 7.41 7.27
CA VAL A 360 18.16 6.64 7.57
C VAL A 360 19.21 6.94 6.50
N LYS A 361 20.36 7.47 6.90
CA LYS A 361 21.46 7.74 5.96
C LYS A 361 22.19 6.46 5.57
N VAL A 362 22.36 6.25 4.27
CA VAL A 362 23.14 5.17 3.67
C VAL A 362 24.22 5.76 2.75
N THR A 363 25.25 4.98 2.44
CA THR A 363 26.24 5.33 1.42
C THR A 363 26.62 4.10 0.59
N LEU A 364 26.92 4.30 -0.68
CA LEU A 364 27.25 3.24 -1.66
C LEU A 364 28.76 3.03 -1.78
N ASP A 365 29.19 1.77 -1.92
CA ASP A 365 30.54 1.43 -2.36
C ASP A 365 30.73 1.59 -3.90
N ASP A 366 31.93 1.31 -4.40
CA ASP A 366 32.26 1.37 -5.83
C ASP A 366 31.44 0.41 -6.71
N ASN A 367 30.84 -0.64 -6.13
CA ASN A 367 29.97 -1.60 -6.82
C ASN A 367 28.48 -1.22 -6.77
N GLY A 368 28.15 -0.16 -6.03
CA GLY A 368 26.78 0.26 -5.74
C GLY A 368 26.11 -0.51 -4.59
N ILE A 369 26.86 -1.23 -3.76
CA ILE A 369 26.34 -1.91 -2.57
C ILE A 369 26.14 -0.87 -1.45
N PRO A 370 24.94 -0.76 -0.87
CA PRO A 370 24.66 0.18 0.21
C PRO A 370 25.22 -0.30 1.56
N SER A 371 25.52 0.67 2.42
CA SER A 371 25.80 0.46 3.85
C SER A 371 25.16 1.57 4.66
N VAL A 372 24.73 1.29 5.90
CA VAL A 372 24.17 2.29 6.80
C VAL A 372 25.30 3.14 7.39
N VAL A 373 25.15 4.47 7.35
CA VAL A 373 26.13 5.39 7.92
C VAL A 373 25.93 5.48 9.43
N THR A 374 27.02 5.43 10.20
CA THR A 374 27.00 5.78 11.63
C THR A 374 27.40 7.23 11.84
N ASN A 375 26.72 7.90 12.75
CA ASN A 375 27.06 9.24 13.22
C ASN A 375 28.19 9.11 14.27
N THR A 376 29.18 10.00 14.21
CA THR A 376 30.32 10.05 15.13
C THR A 376 30.42 11.37 15.91
N ALA A 377 29.51 12.33 15.65
CA ALA A 377 29.60 13.71 16.14
C ALA A 377 29.46 13.84 17.66
N ASP A 378 28.69 12.94 18.29
CA ASP A 378 28.39 12.99 19.73
C ASP A 378 29.35 12.12 20.58
N GLY A 379 30.40 11.57 19.95
CA GLY A 379 31.40 10.72 20.60
C GLY A 379 31.05 9.23 20.70
N ASP A 380 29.79 8.82 20.48
CA ASP A 380 29.44 7.45 20.12
C ASP A 380 29.77 7.24 18.64
N THR A 381 30.56 6.22 18.29
CA THR A 381 30.99 5.93 16.92
C THR A 381 30.06 4.97 16.17
N THR A 382 29.00 4.50 16.82
CA THR A 382 28.16 3.38 16.37
C THR A 382 26.69 3.75 16.18
N ARG A 383 26.23 4.91 16.68
CA ARG A 383 24.83 5.36 16.50
C ARG A 383 24.49 5.46 15.03
N VAL A 384 23.39 4.85 14.59
CA VAL A 384 22.90 5.01 13.21
C VAL A 384 22.62 6.49 12.92
N ALA A 385 23.01 6.97 11.74
CA ALA A 385 22.72 8.34 11.30
C ALA A 385 21.24 8.45 10.86
N LEU A 386 20.40 8.79 11.83
CA LEU A 386 18.99 9.11 11.67
C LEU A 386 18.76 10.62 11.63
N ILE A 387 17.75 11.06 10.88
CA ILE A 387 17.30 12.45 10.78
C ILE A 387 15.79 12.44 11.01
N ASP A 388 15.31 13.04 12.11
CA ASP A 388 13.87 13.19 12.38
C ASP A 388 13.20 14.10 11.34
N VAL A 389 11.96 13.77 10.98
CA VAL A 389 11.13 14.50 10.00
C VAL A 389 9.70 14.68 10.53
N GLY A 390 8.74 15.02 9.67
CA GLY A 390 7.32 15.01 10.01
C GLY A 390 6.72 13.61 10.12
N LYS A 391 5.42 13.53 10.39
CA LYS A 391 4.76 12.27 10.74
C LYS A 391 4.42 11.40 9.53
N ASN A 392 4.81 10.13 9.62
CA ASN A 392 4.72 9.10 8.59
C ASN A 392 5.28 9.56 7.22
N PRO A 393 6.61 9.75 7.10
CA PRO A 393 7.22 10.14 5.83
C PRO A 393 6.99 9.05 4.77
N ARG A 394 6.59 9.44 3.55
CA ARG A 394 6.30 8.50 2.44
C ARG A 394 7.02 8.81 1.12
N GLY A 395 7.78 9.89 1.05
CA GLY A 395 8.59 10.20 -0.14
C GLY A 395 9.70 11.18 0.15
N VAL A 396 10.77 11.13 -0.65
CA VAL A 396 11.92 12.03 -0.54
C VAL A 396 12.46 12.36 -1.93
N VAL A 397 12.83 13.63 -2.15
CA VAL A 397 13.58 14.07 -3.33
C VAL A 397 14.75 14.95 -2.93
N ILE A 398 15.82 14.91 -3.71
CA ILE A 398 17.06 15.68 -3.48
C ILE A 398 17.25 16.64 -4.65
N ASN A 399 17.54 17.91 -4.35
CA ASN A 399 17.77 18.93 -5.36
C ASN A 399 19.03 18.64 -6.19
N ASN A 400 19.08 19.12 -7.43
CA ASN A 400 20.20 18.90 -8.34
C ASN A 400 21.52 19.51 -7.82
N ALA A 401 21.44 20.50 -6.95
CA ALA A 401 22.58 21.08 -6.23
C ALA A 401 23.13 20.22 -5.07
N ASP A 402 22.49 19.11 -4.70
CA ASP A 402 22.90 18.20 -3.61
C ASP A 402 23.00 18.87 -2.22
N THR A 403 22.24 19.94 -2.00
CA THR A 403 22.21 20.73 -0.76
C THR A 403 20.95 20.53 0.08
N ARG A 404 19.85 20.03 -0.51
CA ARG A 404 18.56 19.88 0.16
C ARG A 404 17.91 18.53 -0.14
N ALA A 405 17.35 17.89 0.89
CA ALA A 405 16.31 16.89 0.73
C ALA A 405 14.95 17.47 1.14
N TYR A 406 13.91 17.14 0.39
CA TYR A 406 12.53 17.46 0.69
C TYR A 406 11.78 16.16 0.95
N VAL A 407 11.17 16.02 2.13
CA VAL A 407 10.51 14.79 2.58
C VAL A 407 9.02 15.04 2.75
N MET A 408 8.18 14.27 2.05
CA MET A 408 6.73 14.32 2.18
C MET A 408 6.29 13.53 3.41
N ASN A 409 5.56 14.19 4.31
CA ASN A 409 5.07 13.63 5.57
C ASN A 409 3.54 13.47 5.51
N TYR A 410 3.07 12.23 5.41
CA TYR A 410 1.68 11.89 5.08
C TYR A 410 0.68 12.29 6.17
N ILE A 411 1.07 12.20 7.44
CA ILE A 411 0.15 12.39 8.58
C ILE A 411 0.23 13.82 9.12
N SER A 412 1.41 14.43 9.21
CA SER A 412 1.53 15.85 9.58
C SER A 412 1.17 16.82 8.44
N LYS A 413 0.96 16.29 7.22
CA LYS A 413 0.55 17.03 6.01
C LYS A 413 1.47 18.19 5.66
N ASP A 414 2.77 17.91 5.68
CA ASP A 414 3.81 18.90 5.47
C ASP A 414 5.01 18.30 4.72
N VAL A 415 5.95 19.17 4.38
CA VAL A 415 7.25 18.81 3.79
C VAL A 415 8.37 19.26 4.71
N SER A 416 9.17 18.32 5.19
CA SER A 416 10.44 18.60 5.89
C SER A 416 11.53 18.99 4.90
N VAL A 417 12.29 20.04 5.21
CA VAL A 417 13.41 20.54 4.39
C VAL A 417 14.72 20.31 5.15
N ILE A 418 15.56 19.40 4.65
CA ILE A 418 16.80 18.96 5.31
C ILE A 418 18.03 19.58 4.66
N ASP A 419 18.96 20.08 5.47
CA ASP A 419 20.27 20.55 5.01
C ASP A 419 21.23 19.36 4.78
N LEU A 420 21.55 19.07 3.52
CA LEU A 420 22.52 18.04 3.12
C LEU A 420 23.96 18.58 2.98
N SER A 421 24.18 19.85 3.32
CA SER A 421 25.51 20.48 3.43
C SER A 421 25.99 20.59 4.89
N ALA A 422 25.08 20.41 5.86
CA ALA A 422 25.41 20.26 7.27
C ALA A 422 25.97 18.86 7.59
N SER A 423 26.69 18.74 8.71
CA SER A 423 27.19 17.47 9.24
C SER A 423 27.21 17.53 10.78
N PRO A 424 26.29 16.86 11.48
CA PRO A 424 25.19 16.05 10.94
C PRO A 424 24.18 16.89 10.12
N GLU A 425 23.48 16.24 9.20
CA GLU A 425 22.31 16.81 8.53
C GLU A 425 21.21 17.19 9.54
N VAL A 426 20.50 18.29 9.26
CA VAL A 426 19.46 18.86 10.15
C VAL A 426 18.26 19.37 9.36
N GLU A 427 17.07 19.35 9.95
CA GLU A 427 15.90 20.01 9.40
C GLU A 427 16.02 21.54 9.56
N LEU A 428 15.87 22.29 8.46
CA LEU A 428 15.92 23.74 8.42
C LEU A 428 14.54 24.39 8.58
N ALA A 429 13.54 23.75 7.98
CA ALA A 429 12.19 24.29 7.86
C ALA A 429 11.20 23.15 7.58
N ARG A 430 9.92 23.43 7.82
CA ARG A 430 8.81 22.56 7.51
C ARG A 430 7.71 23.37 6.84
N VAL A 431 7.23 22.92 5.68
CA VAL A 431 6.25 23.65 4.86
C VAL A 431 4.93 22.89 4.89
N GLN A 432 3.89 23.48 5.50
CA GLN A 432 2.55 22.88 5.52
C GLN A 432 2.06 22.67 4.08
N SER A 433 1.82 21.43 3.68
CA SER A 433 1.36 21.10 2.34
C SER A 433 -0.16 21.27 2.25
N ALA A 434 -0.91 20.73 3.22
CA ALA A 434 -2.36 20.88 3.32
C ALA A 434 -2.82 21.05 4.77
N ASP A 435 -4.02 21.59 4.97
CA ASP A 435 -4.53 21.91 6.30
C ASP A 435 -4.79 20.65 7.15
N LEU A 436 -4.41 20.74 8.42
CA LEU A 436 -4.77 19.76 9.45
C LEU A 436 -6.26 19.92 9.82
N PRO A 437 -6.96 18.82 10.18
CA PRO A 437 -8.31 18.90 10.73
C PRO A 437 -8.35 19.77 12.00
N ALA A 438 -9.48 20.43 12.24
CA ALA A 438 -9.66 21.24 13.44
C ALA A 438 -9.55 20.39 14.72
N GLU A 439 -8.89 20.94 15.75
CA GLU A 439 -8.75 20.32 17.07
C GLU A 439 -10.12 19.91 17.65
N GLY A 440 -10.19 18.72 18.25
CA GLY A 440 -11.43 18.17 18.80
C GLY A 440 -12.48 17.72 17.76
N SER A 441 -12.21 17.81 16.46
CA SER A 441 -13.10 17.26 15.42
C SER A 441 -12.93 15.76 15.21
N ASP A 442 -13.95 15.10 14.64
CA ASP A 442 -13.85 13.70 14.20
C ASP A 442 -12.68 13.49 13.22
N GLY A 443 -12.36 14.50 12.40
CA GLY A 443 -11.20 14.48 11.50
C GLY A 443 -9.85 14.46 12.24
N ALA A 444 -9.75 15.11 13.40
CA ALA A 444 -8.56 15.07 14.24
C ALA A 444 -8.44 13.72 14.97
N LYS A 445 -9.54 13.20 15.53
CA LYS A 445 -9.60 11.83 16.10
C LYS A 445 -9.20 10.77 15.07
N PHE A 446 -9.70 10.91 13.85
CA PHE A 446 -9.35 10.08 12.71
C PHE A 446 -7.86 10.15 12.34
N LEU A 447 -7.29 11.36 12.23
CA LEU A 447 -5.89 11.54 11.86
C LEU A 447 -4.94 11.00 12.93
N LEU A 448 -5.29 11.16 14.21
CA LEU A 448 -4.57 10.51 15.31
C LEU A 448 -4.65 8.97 15.23
N GLY A 449 -5.82 8.42 14.90
CA GLY A 449 -5.97 6.98 14.70
C GLY A 449 -5.08 6.45 13.57
N ASN A 450 -4.98 7.21 12.49
CA ASN A 450 -4.07 6.95 11.38
C ASN A 450 -2.59 7.01 11.85
N GLU A 451 -2.23 7.98 12.71
CA GLU A 451 -0.88 8.10 13.28
C GLU A 451 -0.53 6.87 14.13
N LEU A 452 -1.36 6.55 15.12
CA LEU A 452 -1.17 5.41 16.01
C LEU A 452 -1.15 4.07 15.26
N PHE A 453 -1.86 3.97 14.13
CA PHE A 453 -1.82 2.75 13.30
C PHE A 453 -0.54 2.63 12.46
N ASN A 454 0.02 3.74 11.98
CA ASN A 454 1.11 3.76 11.00
C ASN A 454 2.49 4.10 11.58
N SER A 455 2.59 4.69 12.77
CA SER A 455 3.86 4.99 13.44
C SER A 455 4.14 4.05 14.61
N SER A 456 5.41 3.78 14.85
CA SER A 456 5.95 3.07 16.01
C SER A 456 6.39 4.03 17.13
N ARG A 457 6.31 5.35 16.90
CA ARG A 457 6.77 6.42 17.81
C ARG A 457 5.66 7.45 18.04
N GLY A 458 5.58 8.01 19.24
CA GLY A 458 4.66 9.10 19.55
C GLY A 458 4.63 9.43 21.03
N GLU A 459 4.39 10.69 21.37
CA GLU A 459 4.26 11.14 22.76
C GLU A 459 2.78 11.16 23.17
N PHE A 460 2.49 10.55 24.30
CA PHE A 460 1.19 10.59 24.98
C PHE A 460 1.16 11.73 26.02
N ASP A 461 -0.03 12.27 26.28
CA ASP A 461 -0.27 13.38 27.22
C ASP A 461 0.24 13.06 28.64
N GLU A 462 0.25 11.78 29.01
CA GLU A 462 0.80 11.27 30.27
C GLU A 462 2.35 11.21 30.32
N GLY A 463 3.04 11.71 29.30
CA GLY A 463 4.51 11.84 29.26
C GLY A 463 5.25 10.55 28.87
N VAL A 464 4.67 9.75 27.98
CA VAL A 464 5.23 8.45 27.55
C VAL A 464 5.47 8.46 26.04
N ALA A 465 6.61 7.93 25.57
CA ALA A 465 7.10 8.13 24.19
C ALA A 465 7.13 6.87 23.28
N GLU A 466 6.98 5.66 23.84
CA GLU A 466 7.08 4.39 23.09
C GLU A 466 6.19 3.31 23.71
N ARG A 467 5.19 2.78 22.98
CA ARG A 467 4.29 1.74 23.51
C ARG A 467 3.76 0.68 22.54
N LEU A 468 3.72 0.91 21.23
CA LEU A 468 3.12 -0.04 20.27
C LEU A 468 4.06 -1.19 19.89
N SER A 469 5.37 -0.93 19.87
CA SER A 469 6.41 -1.94 19.82
C SER A 469 7.58 -1.49 20.71
N ASN A 470 8.36 -2.44 21.22
CA ASN A 470 9.62 -2.10 21.89
C ASN A 470 10.63 -1.55 20.84
N GLU A 471 11.46 -0.57 21.20
CA GLU A 471 12.55 -0.03 20.35
C GLU A 471 12.12 0.40 18.91
N GLY A 472 10.83 0.64 18.67
CA GLY A 472 10.30 1.07 17.38
C GLY A 472 10.43 0.05 16.23
N TRP A 473 10.38 -1.26 16.50
CA TRP A 473 10.53 -2.32 15.49
C TRP A 473 9.44 -2.38 14.38
N GLN A 474 8.33 -1.64 14.51
CA GLN A 474 6.95 -2.20 14.49
C GLN A 474 5.85 -1.11 14.59
N SER A 475 4.99 -0.94 13.58
CA SER A 475 3.63 -0.38 13.71
C SER A 475 2.57 -1.40 13.23
N CYS A 476 1.27 -1.15 13.45
CA CYS A 476 0.21 -2.02 12.91
C CYS A 476 0.27 -2.11 11.37
N ALA A 477 0.66 -1.02 10.71
CA ALA A 477 0.83 -0.95 9.27
C ALA A 477 1.99 -1.81 8.72
N SER A 478 2.84 -2.40 9.56
CA SER A 478 3.91 -3.31 9.14
C SER A 478 3.38 -4.63 8.58
N CYS A 479 2.29 -5.17 9.14
CA CYS A 479 1.56 -6.32 8.58
C CYS A 479 0.26 -5.91 7.87
N HIS A 480 -0.30 -4.74 8.20
CA HIS A 480 -1.53 -4.21 7.60
C HIS A 480 -1.27 -2.93 6.78
N PRO A 481 -0.54 -2.98 5.65
CA PRO A 481 -0.27 -1.80 4.83
C PRO A 481 -1.58 -1.14 4.38
N ASP A 482 -1.71 0.16 4.64
CA ASP A 482 -2.94 0.95 4.42
C ASP A 482 -4.21 0.33 5.07
N GLY A 483 -4.05 -0.48 6.14
CA GLY A 483 -5.14 -1.20 6.82
C GLY A 483 -5.55 -2.54 6.20
N LEU A 484 -4.84 -2.99 5.16
CA LEU A 484 -5.16 -4.20 4.41
C LEU A 484 -4.36 -5.41 4.90
N THR A 485 -3.75 -6.18 4.00
CA THR A 485 -3.00 -7.41 4.28
C THR A 485 -1.65 -7.36 3.57
N ASP A 486 -0.60 -7.78 4.27
CA ASP A 486 0.74 -8.02 3.74
C ASP A 486 0.85 -9.28 2.86
N GLY A 487 -0.22 -10.09 2.75
CA GLY A 487 -0.21 -11.35 2.02
C GLY A 487 0.44 -12.52 2.77
N VAL A 488 1.01 -12.32 3.96
CA VAL A 488 1.88 -13.27 4.66
C VAL A 488 1.06 -14.22 5.56
N VAL A 489 1.50 -15.47 5.69
CA VAL A 489 0.95 -16.47 6.61
C VAL A 489 1.87 -16.66 7.81
N TRP A 490 1.58 -15.96 8.91
CA TRP A 490 2.39 -15.93 10.13
C TRP A 490 2.10 -17.11 11.06
N ALA A 491 3.14 -17.67 11.69
CA ALA A 491 3.06 -18.82 12.60
C ALA A 491 2.61 -18.45 14.04
N PHE A 492 1.37 -17.97 14.20
CA PHE A 492 0.83 -17.56 15.50
C PHE A 492 0.68 -18.72 16.51
N ALA A 493 0.43 -18.36 17.78
CA ALA A 493 0.07 -19.31 18.84
C ALA A 493 -1.20 -20.15 18.54
N SER A 494 -2.02 -19.75 17.56
CA SER A 494 -3.18 -20.51 17.10
C SER A 494 -2.92 -21.41 15.87
N GLY A 495 -1.71 -21.41 15.32
CA GLY A 495 -1.39 -22.02 14.02
C GLY A 495 -1.01 -20.97 12.97
N PRO A 496 -0.71 -21.40 11.74
CA PRO A 496 -0.46 -20.48 10.64
C PRO A 496 -1.75 -19.69 10.37
N ARG A 497 -1.65 -18.36 10.34
CA ARG A 497 -2.74 -17.49 9.92
C ARG A 497 -2.24 -16.44 8.97
N LYS A 498 -2.93 -16.29 7.85
CA LYS A 498 -2.78 -15.12 7.00
C LYS A 498 -3.15 -13.85 7.76
N THR A 499 -2.45 -12.76 7.52
CA THR A 499 -2.94 -11.43 7.91
C THR A 499 -4.29 -11.14 7.25
N VAL A 500 -5.27 -10.71 8.05
CA VAL A 500 -6.64 -10.44 7.60
C VAL A 500 -6.78 -8.95 7.26
N PRO A 501 -7.33 -8.57 6.09
CA PRO A 501 -7.60 -7.17 5.76
C PRO A 501 -8.72 -6.61 6.65
N LEU A 502 -8.59 -5.34 7.05
CA LEU A 502 -9.50 -4.72 8.03
C LEU A 502 -10.66 -3.96 7.39
N ASN A 503 -10.70 -3.81 6.07
CA ASN A 503 -11.78 -3.12 5.34
C ASN A 503 -13.17 -3.75 5.56
N GLY A 504 -13.21 -5.06 5.83
CA GLY A 504 -14.43 -5.80 6.21
C GLY A 504 -14.60 -6.00 7.73
N THR A 505 -13.93 -5.21 8.57
CA THR A 505 -14.10 -5.27 10.04
C THR A 505 -15.39 -4.60 10.49
N PHE A 506 -15.77 -3.48 9.88
CA PHE A 506 -17.04 -2.80 10.12
C PHE A 506 -17.89 -2.79 8.83
N SER A 507 -19.20 -2.60 8.96
CA SER A 507 -20.08 -2.45 7.79
C SER A 507 -19.80 -1.12 7.07
N PRO A 508 -19.53 -1.10 5.75
CA PRO A 508 -19.30 0.14 5.01
C PRO A 508 -20.53 1.06 4.98
N VAL A 509 -21.73 0.56 5.31
CA VAL A 509 -22.99 1.33 5.40
C VAL A 509 -23.50 1.53 6.83
N ASN A 510 -22.87 0.91 7.84
CA ASN A 510 -23.21 1.08 9.26
C ASN A 510 -21.96 0.88 10.15
N GLN A 511 -20.99 1.77 9.98
CA GLN A 511 -19.63 1.61 10.51
C GLN A 511 -19.56 1.59 12.05
N THR A 512 -20.54 2.17 12.75
CA THR A 512 -20.53 2.34 14.21
C THR A 512 -21.29 1.27 14.99
N GLY A 513 -22.07 0.42 14.32
CA GLY A 513 -23.00 -0.51 14.97
C GLY A 513 -22.98 -1.95 14.45
N ASP A 514 -22.14 -2.26 13.46
CA ASP A 514 -21.98 -3.61 12.92
C ASP A 514 -20.50 -3.94 12.72
N GLN A 515 -19.88 -4.51 13.76
CA GLN A 515 -18.50 -5.02 13.74
C GLN A 515 -18.50 -6.54 13.53
N ARG A 516 -17.59 -7.03 12.69
CA ARG A 516 -17.29 -8.44 12.49
C ARG A 516 -16.57 -9.03 13.70
N ILE A 517 -16.77 -10.33 13.94
CA ILE A 517 -15.89 -11.11 14.82
C ILE A 517 -14.48 -11.12 14.23
N LEU A 518 -13.47 -10.93 15.06
CA LEU A 518 -12.09 -10.67 14.63
C LEU A 518 -11.24 -11.94 14.60
N ASN A 519 -10.17 -11.88 13.80
CA ASN A 519 -9.24 -12.97 13.45
C ASN A 519 -9.92 -14.26 12.89
N TYR A 520 -9.12 -15.25 12.45
CA TYR A 520 -9.64 -16.51 11.90
C TYR A 520 -10.11 -17.51 12.95
N SER A 521 -9.64 -17.38 14.19
CA SER A 521 -9.91 -18.31 15.28
C SER A 521 -11.11 -17.88 16.14
N ALA A 522 -11.74 -16.73 15.82
CA ALA A 522 -12.81 -16.09 16.60
C ALA A 522 -12.45 -15.96 18.09
N VAL A 523 -11.29 -15.37 18.39
CA VAL A 523 -10.84 -15.20 19.79
C VAL A 523 -10.79 -13.75 20.28
N PHE A 524 -11.23 -12.79 19.47
CA PHE A 524 -11.36 -11.36 19.82
C PHE A 524 -12.76 -10.88 19.40
N ASP A 525 -13.48 -10.19 20.30
CA ASP A 525 -14.77 -9.55 19.99
C ASP A 525 -14.66 -8.03 19.78
N GLU A 526 -13.55 -7.38 20.14
CA GLU A 526 -13.34 -5.96 19.88
C GLU A 526 -11.91 -5.62 19.43
N VAL A 527 -11.75 -4.49 18.73
CA VAL A 527 -10.47 -4.09 18.11
C VAL A 527 -9.42 -3.83 19.19
N GLU A 528 -9.88 -3.38 20.35
CA GLU A 528 -9.13 -3.12 21.56
C GLU A 528 -8.49 -4.40 22.15
N ASP A 529 -8.96 -5.61 21.80
CA ASP A 529 -8.32 -6.87 22.20
C ASP A 529 -6.92 -7.06 21.60
N PHE A 530 -6.62 -6.38 20.48
CA PHE A 530 -5.27 -6.39 19.90
C PHE A 530 -4.22 -5.71 20.82
N GLU A 531 -4.63 -5.09 21.93
CA GLU A 531 -3.77 -4.77 23.08
C GLU A 531 -2.95 -6.00 23.55
N LEU A 532 -3.53 -7.20 23.51
CA LEU A 532 -2.83 -8.45 23.82
C LEU A 532 -1.73 -8.78 22.81
N ASN A 533 -1.92 -8.42 21.52
CA ASN A 533 -0.89 -8.59 20.50
C ASN A 533 0.23 -7.54 20.65
N ILE A 534 -0.11 -6.28 20.96
CA ILE A 534 0.88 -5.23 21.26
C ILE A 534 1.81 -5.68 22.38
N ARG A 535 1.24 -6.20 23.48
CA ARG A 535 2.02 -6.67 24.63
C ARG A 535 2.75 -7.99 24.37
N GLY A 536 2.07 -8.97 23.78
CA GLY A 536 2.55 -10.36 23.67
C GLY A 536 3.42 -10.66 22.45
N VAL A 537 3.26 -9.93 21.34
CA VAL A 537 3.95 -10.16 20.06
C VAL A 537 4.89 -9.01 19.74
N SER A 538 4.44 -7.76 19.90
CA SER A 538 5.24 -6.55 19.63
C SER A 538 6.23 -6.22 20.74
N GLY A 539 6.06 -6.81 21.93
CA GLY A 539 6.79 -6.44 23.15
C GLY A 539 6.52 -5.00 23.61
N GLY A 540 5.50 -4.34 23.05
CA GLY A 540 5.12 -2.99 23.41
C GLY A 540 4.45 -2.92 24.78
N GLN A 541 4.40 -1.73 25.36
CA GLN A 541 3.70 -1.54 26.64
C GLN A 541 2.17 -1.56 26.52
N GLY A 542 1.61 -1.31 25.32
CA GLY A 542 0.16 -1.21 25.15
C GLY A 542 -0.44 0.09 25.68
N LEU A 543 -1.67 0.36 25.28
CA LEU A 543 -2.36 1.64 25.43
C LEU A 543 -3.29 1.68 26.66
N ILE A 544 -3.59 0.53 27.26
CA ILE A 544 -4.56 0.41 28.37
C ILE A 544 -3.84 0.44 29.73
N VAL A 545 -4.22 1.40 30.58
CA VAL A 545 -3.53 1.71 31.85
C VAL A 545 -4.47 1.68 33.05
N LEU A 546 -3.90 1.70 34.25
CA LEU A 546 -4.64 1.90 35.50
C LEU A 546 -5.06 3.37 35.66
N GLU A 547 -6.20 3.61 36.32
CA GLU A 547 -6.74 4.95 36.53
C GLU A 547 -5.74 5.86 37.28
N GLY A 548 -5.38 6.99 36.66
CA GLY A 548 -4.47 7.97 37.22
C GLY A 548 -2.98 7.56 37.25
N THR A 549 -2.59 6.49 36.54
CA THR A 549 -1.18 6.08 36.39
C THR A 549 -0.83 5.77 34.94
N THR A 550 0.46 5.58 34.67
CA THR A 550 0.98 5.10 33.38
C THR A 550 1.19 3.58 33.36
N ASP A 551 0.91 2.88 34.46
CA ASP A 551 1.11 1.44 34.59
C ASP A 551 0.10 0.66 33.76
N GLN A 552 0.52 -0.43 33.14
CA GLN A 552 -0.36 -1.34 32.40
C GLN A 552 -1.49 -1.88 33.29
N ASP A 553 -2.74 -1.84 32.82
CA ASP A 553 -3.80 -2.63 33.46
C ASP A 553 -3.50 -4.13 33.26
N PRO A 554 -3.28 -4.93 34.31
CA PRO A 554 -2.98 -6.36 34.16
C PRO A 554 -4.21 -7.20 33.79
N ASN A 555 -5.42 -6.62 33.78
CA ASN A 555 -6.68 -7.31 33.59
C ASN A 555 -7.22 -7.23 32.15
N VAL A 556 -6.41 -6.81 31.17
CA VAL A 556 -6.75 -6.85 29.74
C VAL A 556 -7.05 -8.29 29.33
N LYS A 557 -8.21 -8.50 28.72
CA LYS A 557 -8.79 -9.82 28.42
C LYS A 557 -9.55 -9.76 27.11
N ALA A 558 -9.61 -10.86 26.38
CA ALA A 558 -10.18 -10.94 25.04
C ALA A 558 -11.73 -10.96 24.95
N PHE A 559 -12.46 -10.76 26.07
CA PHE A 559 -13.93 -10.85 26.13
C PHE A 559 -14.56 -10.02 27.27
N ASP A 560 -14.27 -10.34 28.55
CA ASP A 560 -15.02 -9.78 29.70
C ASP A 560 -14.11 -9.51 30.94
N PRO A 561 -14.11 -8.30 31.53
CA PRO A 561 -14.84 -7.12 31.06
C PRO A 561 -14.14 -6.45 29.85
N PRO A 562 -14.89 -5.73 29.00
CA PRO A 562 -14.39 -5.13 27.77
C PRO A 562 -13.22 -4.19 27.98
N ASN A 563 -12.29 -4.22 27.04
CA ASN A 563 -11.17 -3.31 26.90
C ASN A 563 -11.62 -1.92 26.42
N ALA A 564 -12.64 -1.85 25.57
CA ALA A 564 -13.22 -0.61 25.03
C ALA A 564 -13.77 0.36 26.09
N ALA A 565 -13.99 -0.10 27.32
CA ALA A 565 -14.49 0.72 28.44
C ALA A 565 -13.41 1.06 29.49
N ARG A 566 -12.14 0.72 29.23
CA ARG A 566 -11.03 0.91 30.17
C ARG A 566 -10.38 2.27 30.03
N VAL A 567 -9.57 2.62 31.03
CA VAL A 567 -8.70 3.79 30.97
C VAL A 567 -7.60 3.53 29.95
N GLN A 568 -7.44 4.47 29.03
CA GLN A 568 -6.45 4.47 27.96
C GLN A 568 -5.50 5.65 28.17
N LEU A 569 -4.38 5.66 27.46
CA LEU A 569 -3.57 6.85 27.27
C LEU A 569 -4.24 7.81 26.29
N HIS A 570 -3.82 9.07 26.33
CA HIS A 570 -4.37 10.13 25.49
C HIS A 570 -3.28 10.78 24.64
N VAL A 571 -3.69 11.29 23.47
CA VAL A 571 -2.89 12.23 22.69
C VAL A 571 -3.80 13.40 22.35
N ASN A 572 -3.43 14.61 22.78
CA ASN A 572 -4.25 15.82 22.67
C ASN A 572 -5.67 15.64 23.25
N GLY A 573 -5.79 14.95 24.39
CA GLY A 573 -7.05 14.65 25.08
C GLY A 573 -7.92 13.57 24.43
N ILE A 574 -7.45 12.92 23.36
CA ILE A 574 -8.17 11.87 22.66
C ILE A 574 -7.61 10.50 23.07
N ALA A 575 -8.47 9.62 23.58
CA ALA A 575 -8.09 8.28 23.99
C ALA A 575 -7.59 7.43 22.80
N ALA A 576 -6.50 6.69 23.01
CA ALA A 576 -5.70 6.12 21.92
C ALA A 576 -6.37 4.98 21.14
N TRP A 577 -7.02 4.02 21.82
CA TRP A 577 -7.79 2.97 21.14
C TRP A 577 -9.02 3.53 20.45
N ASP A 578 -9.70 4.47 21.10
CA ASP A 578 -10.80 5.24 20.53
C ASP A 578 -10.46 5.86 19.17
N ALA A 579 -9.24 6.39 19.02
CA ALA A 579 -8.74 6.93 17.77
C ALA A 579 -8.45 5.82 16.73
N ILE A 580 -7.77 4.73 17.13
CA ILE A 580 -7.49 3.57 16.24
C ILE A 580 -8.79 2.93 15.73
N VAL A 581 -9.81 2.82 16.58
CA VAL A 581 -11.16 2.35 16.21
C VAL A 581 -11.79 3.30 15.20
N ALA A 582 -11.74 4.61 15.41
CA ALA A 582 -12.27 5.59 14.46
C ALA A 582 -11.58 5.54 13.08
N TRP A 583 -10.25 5.36 13.04
CA TRP A 583 -9.50 5.09 11.80
C TRP A 583 -10.01 3.81 11.11
N THR A 584 -10.11 2.71 11.87
CA THR A 584 -10.54 1.38 11.37
C THR A 584 -11.98 1.38 10.85
N GLN A 585 -12.86 2.17 11.47
CA GLN A 585 -14.25 2.34 11.04
C GLN A 585 -14.37 3.16 9.74
N SER A 586 -13.59 4.24 9.61
CA SER A 586 -13.95 5.35 8.72
C SER A 586 -13.27 5.33 7.35
N ARG A 587 -11.99 4.92 7.24
CA ARG A 587 -11.19 5.11 6.01
C ARG A 587 -10.13 4.03 5.74
N ILE A 588 -10.35 2.77 6.12
CA ILE A 588 -9.56 1.68 5.53
C ILE A 588 -10.14 1.44 4.12
N PRO A 589 -9.41 1.82 3.04
CA PRO A 589 -9.97 1.79 1.70
C PRO A 589 -10.24 0.36 1.28
N SER A 590 -11.45 0.09 0.76
CA SER A 590 -11.74 -1.19 0.13
C SER A 590 -11.23 -1.15 -1.31
N PRO A 591 -10.32 -2.05 -1.73
CA PRO A 591 -9.79 -2.04 -3.08
C PRO A 591 -10.89 -2.04 -4.15
N VAL A 592 -10.77 -1.13 -5.12
CA VAL A 592 -11.79 -0.94 -6.16
C VAL A 592 -11.71 -2.07 -7.18
N SER A 593 -12.83 -2.76 -7.44
CA SER A 593 -12.84 -3.94 -8.30
C SER A 593 -12.26 -3.64 -9.68
N PRO A 594 -11.42 -4.52 -10.26
CA PRO A 594 -10.98 -4.39 -11.65
C PRO A 594 -12.15 -4.49 -12.65
N TYR A 595 -13.36 -4.89 -12.20
CA TYR A 595 -14.58 -4.94 -13.00
C TYR A 595 -15.54 -3.76 -12.72
N ASN A 596 -15.11 -2.75 -11.97
CA ASN A 596 -15.83 -1.49 -11.84
C ASN A 596 -16.07 -0.86 -13.23
N GLY A 597 -17.32 -0.45 -13.49
CA GLY A 597 -17.72 0.15 -14.77
C GLY A 597 -17.88 -0.82 -15.95
N VAL A 598 -17.78 -2.14 -15.77
CA VAL A 598 -18.04 -3.13 -16.83
C VAL A 598 -19.48 -3.02 -17.35
N ASP A 599 -19.66 -3.02 -18.68
CA ASP A 599 -20.98 -3.05 -19.31
C ASP A 599 -21.73 -4.33 -18.91
N PRO A 600 -22.90 -4.25 -18.26
CA PRO A 600 -23.67 -5.42 -17.83
C PRO A 600 -24.16 -6.30 -19.00
N ASN A 601 -24.14 -5.81 -20.24
CA ASN A 601 -24.51 -6.55 -21.44
C ASN A 601 -23.30 -7.20 -22.16
N SER A 602 -22.07 -6.91 -21.71
CA SER A 602 -20.86 -7.57 -22.19
C SER A 602 -20.81 -9.03 -21.75
N GLU A 603 -19.97 -9.85 -22.39
CA GLU A 603 -19.76 -11.25 -21.99
C GLU A 603 -19.38 -11.37 -20.50
N LEU A 604 -18.48 -10.50 -20.03
CA LEU A 604 -18.08 -10.44 -18.62
C LEU A 604 -19.23 -9.99 -17.71
N GLY A 605 -20.01 -8.98 -18.12
CA GLY A 605 -21.20 -8.54 -17.37
C GLY A 605 -22.24 -9.65 -17.20
N LEU A 606 -22.46 -10.45 -18.24
CA LEU A 606 -23.33 -11.63 -18.20
C LEU A 606 -22.77 -12.74 -17.31
N GLN A 607 -21.45 -12.98 -17.33
CA GLN A 607 -20.79 -13.94 -16.43
C GLN A 607 -20.87 -13.51 -14.96
N ILE A 608 -20.67 -12.23 -14.65
CA ILE A 608 -20.85 -11.65 -13.31
C ILE A 608 -22.29 -11.84 -12.83
N ALA A 609 -23.29 -11.55 -13.68
CA ALA A 609 -24.70 -11.74 -13.35
C ALA A 609 -25.04 -13.23 -13.11
N GLN A 610 -24.49 -14.16 -13.91
CA GLN A 610 -24.63 -15.60 -13.69
C GLN A 610 -23.96 -16.05 -12.38
N GLY A 611 -22.75 -15.56 -12.10
CA GLY A 611 -22.02 -15.84 -10.86
C GLY A 611 -22.78 -15.37 -9.61
N SER A 612 -23.42 -14.20 -9.69
CA SER A 612 -24.30 -13.68 -8.62
C SER A 612 -25.49 -14.61 -8.34
N GLN A 613 -26.14 -15.12 -9.40
CA GLN A 613 -27.22 -16.10 -9.24
C GLN A 613 -26.72 -17.42 -8.64
N LEU A 614 -25.54 -17.89 -9.06
CA LEU A 614 -24.92 -19.11 -8.54
C LEU A 614 -24.50 -18.98 -7.07
N PHE A 615 -24.03 -17.81 -6.65
CA PHE A 615 -23.72 -17.50 -5.24
C PHE A 615 -24.96 -17.72 -4.35
N THR A 616 -26.13 -17.20 -4.77
CA THR A 616 -27.40 -17.42 -4.05
C THR A 616 -27.87 -18.87 -4.11
N GLN A 617 -27.77 -19.52 -5.27
CA GLN A 617 -28.19 -20.92 -5.47
C GLN A 617 -27.36 -21.91 -4.64
N ALA A 618 -26.05 -21.65 -4.50
CA ALA A 618 -25.14 -22.44 -3.66
C ALA A 618 -25.19 -22.05 -2.16
N ASN A 619 -26.05 -21.09 -1.79
CA ASN A 619 -26.22 -20.60 -0.42
C ASN A 619 -24.95 -20.00 0.21
N CYS A 620 -24.08 -19.38 -0.59
CA CYS A 620 -22.83 -18.77 -0.10
C CYS A 620 -23.09 -17.62 0.91
N GLN A 621 -24.23 -16.94 0.78
CA GLN A 621 -24.67 -15.87 1.68
C GLN A 621 -24.83 -16.30 3.14
N ALA A 622 -25.01 -17.59 3.44
CA ALA A 622 -25.13 -18.08 4.81
C ALA A 622 -23.86 -17.82 5.67
N CYS A 623 -22.69 -17.75 5.02
CA CYS A 623 -21.44 -17.32 5.65
C CYS A 623 -20.99 -15.92 5.22
N HIS A 624 -21.29 -15.51 3.98
CA HIS A 624 -20.73 -14.32 3.34
C HIS A 624 -21.76 -13.24 2.93
N GLY A 625 -22.98 -13.31 3.44
CA GLY A 625 -24.02 -12.32 3.19
C GLY A 625 -23.98 -11.13 4.16
N GLY A 626 -24.92 -10.21 3.98
CA GLY A 626 -25.07 -9.01 4.80
C GLY A 626 -24.06 -7.91 4.43
N ALA A 627 -24.22 -6.74 5.04
CA ALA A 627 -23.52 -5.52 4.62
C ALA A 627 -21.98 -5.57 4.70
N LYS A 628 -21.43 -6.42 5.58
CA LYS A 628 -20.00 -6.69 5.72
C LYS A 628 -19.46 -7.73 4.73
N TRP A 629 -20.30 -8.32 3.87
CA TRP A 629 -20.00 -9.55 3.13
C TRP A 629 -19.54 -10.71 4.03
N ALA A 630 -20.07 -10.76 5.25
CA ALA A 630 -19.85 -11.77 6.27
C ALA A 630 -20.98 -11.73 7.31
N THR A 631 -21.51 -12.91 7.69
CA THR A 631 -22.68 -13.02 8.58
C THR A 631 -22.36 -13.01 10.07
N ASN A 632 -21.07 -13.12 10.41
CA ASN A 632 -20.55 -12.96 11.76
C ASN A 632 -20.59 -11.48 12.18
N GLN A 633 -21.10 -11.23 13.39
CA GLN A 633 -21.13 -9.91 14.00
C GLN A 633 -20.99 -10.04 15.51
N VAL A 634 -20.53 -8.98 16.18
CA VAL A 634 -20.62 -8.86 17.63
C VAL A 634 -22.10 -8.69 17.99
N ASP A 635 -22.70 -9.71 18.60
CA ASP A 635 -24.16 -9.83 18.79
C ASP A 635 -24.61 -9.86 20.26
N PHE A 636 -23.67 -9.66 21.20
CA PHE A 636 -23.95 -9.57 22.62
C PHE A 636 -23.79 -8.13 23.14
N PRO A 637 -24.55 -7.71 24.17
CA PRO A 637 -24.08 -6.61 25.01
C PRO A 637 -22.73 -7.01 25.60
N ARG A 638 -21.75 -6.10 25.57
CA ARG A 638 -20.35 -6.39 25.96
C ARG A 638 -20.16 -6.85 27.43
N SER A 639 -21.23 -6.93 28.23
CA SER A 639 -21.29 -7.65 29.50
C SER A 639 -21.95 -9.03 29.29
N SER A 640 -21.15 -10.08 29.06
CA SER A 640 -21.68 -11.43 28.87
C SER A 640 -22.08 -12.08 30.20
N PRO A 641 -23.23 -12.78 30.31
CA PRO A 641 -23.57 -13.57 31.50
C PRO A 641 -22.74 -14.87 31.59
N PHE A 642 -21.95 -15.20 30.57
CA PHE A 642 -21.03 -16.32 30.57
C PHE A 642 -19.65 -15.82 31.01
N ALA A 643 -19.26 -16.15 32.24
CA ALA A 643 -17.93 -15.81 32.76
C ALA A 643 -16.87 -16.69 32.09
N GLU A 644 -16.10 -16.09 31.18
CA GLU A 644 -14.72 -16.46 30.78
C GLU A 644 -14.42 -17.96 30.58
N THR A 645 -15.40 -18.79 30.18
CA THR A 645 -15.14 -20.22 30.01
C THR A 645 -14.54 -20.51 28.64
N ILE A 646 -13.33 -19.98 28.45
CA ILE A 646 -12.22 -20.63 27.74
C ILE A 646 -12.07 -22.00 28.43
N THR A 647 -12.90 -22.97 28.04
CA THR A 647 -12.86 -24.32 28.61
C THR A 647 -11.55 -24.93 28.15
N THR A 648 -10.53 -24.99 29.01
CA THR A 648 -9.33 -25.80 28.75
C THR A 648 -9.81 -27.20 28.42
N GLY A 649 -9.74 -27.55 27.14
CA GLY A 649 -10.01 -28.91 26.71
C GLY A 649 -9.02 -29.83 27.41
N VAL A 650 -9.43 -31.08 27.58
CA VAL A 650 -8.44 -32.10 27.93
C VAL A 650 -7.49 -32.19 26.73
N ASP A 651 -6.20 -32.05 27.00
CA ASP A 651 -5.11 -32.21 26.02
C ASP A 651 -5.40 -33.41 25.10
N PRO A 652 -5.53 -33.24 23.76
CA PRO A 652 -4.96 -32.16 22.94
C PRO A 652 -5.89 -30.98 22.61
N GLU A 653 -7.14 -30.96 23.10
CA GLU A 653 -8.12 -29.97 22.61
C GLU A 653 -7.86 -28.57 23.20
N PRO A 654 -7.65 -27.55 22.37
CA PRO A 654 -7.39 -26.19 22.82
C PRO A 654 -8.67 -25.52 23.32
N PRO A 655 -8.58 -24.52 24.21
CA PRO A 655 -9.78 -23.90 24.73
C PRO A 655 -10.48 -23.03 23.70
N VAL A 656 -11.80 -23.21 23.61
CA VAL A 656 -12.69 -22.36 22.82
C VAL A 656 -13.34 -21.30 23.69
N GLY A 657 -13.23 -20.05 23.26
CA GLY A 657 -13.96 -18.93 23.82
C GLY A 657 -15.44 -18.89 23.39
N GLN A 658 -16.17 -17.90 23.89
CA GLN A 658 -17.63 -17.78 23.73
C GLN A 658 -18.08 -17.68 22.26
N LEU A 659 -17.18 -17.24 21.39
CA LEU A 659 -17.42 -17.00 19.97
C LEU A 659 -17.28 -18.26 19.09
N ALA A 660 -16.97 -19.43 19.66
CA ALA A 660 -16.80 -20.69 18.91
C ALA A 660 -17.99 -21.02 17.98
N ARG A 661 -19.21 -20.57 18.31
CA ARG A 661 -20.42 -20.69 17.49
C ARG A 661 -20.34 -19.99 16.12
N PHE A 662 -19.42 -19.06 15.93
CA PHE A 662 -19.20 -18.34 14.67
C PHE A 662 -18.21 -19.08 13.75
N LEU A 663 -17.48 -20.07 14.27
CA LEU A 663 -16.61 -20.90 13.46
C LEU A 663 -17.44 -21.77 12.50
N ARG A 664 -16.89 -22.02 11.31
CA ARG A 664 -17.48 -22.86 10.27
C ARG A 664 -16.46 -23.89 9.81
N GLN A 665 -16.85 -25.17 9.86
CA GLN A 665 -16.05 -26.24 9.26
C GLN A 665 -16.20 -26.18 7.73
N VAL A 666 -15.17 -25.66 7.06
CA VAL A 666 -15.13 -25.48 5.59
C VAL A 666 -14.14 -26.43 4.90
N GLY A 667 -13.64 -27.45 5.61
CA GLY A 667 -12.74 -28.48 5.06
C GLY A 667 -11.37 -27.98 4.61
N THR A 668 -10.85 -26.94 5.26
CA THR A 668 -9.52 -26.36 5.00
C THR A 668 -8.49 -26.67 6.09
N PHE A 669 -8.95 -27.20 7.24
CA PHE A 669 -8.09 -27.72 8.29
C PHE A 669 -7.82 -29.20 8.05
N ASP A 670 -6.55 -29.60 8.03
CA ASP A 670 -6.14 -31.00 8.07
C ASP A 670 -5.20 -31.21 9.27
N PRO A 671 -5.60 -31.97 10.31
CA PRO A 671 -4.77 -32.21 11.48
C PRO A 671 -3.52 -33.08 11.18
N ALA A 672 -3.46 -33.73 10.02
CA ALA A 672 -2.29 -34.48 9.57
C ALA A 672 -1.32 -33.64 8.71
N ASN A 673 -1.72 -32.44 8.26
CA ASN A 673 -0.88 -31.57 7.47
C ASN A 673 0.28 -31.03 8.32
N PRO A 674 1.56 -31.23 7.93
CA PRO A 674 2.71 -30.75 8.71
C PRO A 674 2.75 -29.23 8.89
N LEU A 675 2.03 -28.47 8.06
CA LEU A 675 1.88 -27.02 8.20
C LEU A 675 0.88 -26.61 9.30
N GLU A 676 -0.12 -27.44 9.64
CA GLU A 676 -1.18 -27.11 10.60
C GLU A 676 -0.72 -27.25 12.06
N LYS A 677 0.32 -26.49 12.40
CA LYS A 677 0.96 -26.49 13.71
C LYS A 677 1.09 -25.09 14.28
N ASN A 678 0.90 -24.98 15.59
CA ASN A 678 1.08 -23.73 16.32
C ASN A 678 2.55 -23.45 16.68
N ALA A 679 2.81 -22.28 17.27
CA ALA A 679 4.15 -21.86 17.69
C ALA A 679 4.84 -22.74 18.76
N ASN A 680 4.17 -23.79 19.24
CA ASN A 680 4.73 -24.81 20.13
C ASN A 680 4.86 -26.19 19.46
N ASN A 681 4.66 -26.30 18.14
CA ASN A 681 4.69 -27.55 17.37
C ASN A 681 3.65 -28.59 17.83
N PHE A 682 2.62 -28.13 18.55
CA PHE A 682 1.36 -28.84 18.70
C PHE A 682 0.43 -28.54 17.52
N GLN A 683 -0.65 -29.29 17.41
CA GLN A 683 -1.73 -29.08 16.45
C GLN A 683 -2.26 -27.63 16.49
N ALA A 684 -2.49 -27.03 15.32
CA ALA A 684 -3.11 -25.72 15.21
C ALA A 684 -4.61 -25.74 15.62
N LEU A 685 -5.15 -24.57 15.97
CA LEU A 685 -6.60 -24.42 16.13
C LEU A 685 -7.23 -24.51 14.73
N GLY A 686 -8.37 -25.19 14.60
CA GLY A 686 -9.06 -25.33 13.31
C GLY A 686 -10.09 -26.46 13.24
N GLN A 687 -10.03 -27.42 14.17
CA GLN A 687 -10.95 -28.56 14.23
C GLN A 687 -12.43 -28.15 14.36
N LEU A 688 -12.70 -27.04 15.06
CA LEU A 688 -14.04 -26.46 15.21
C LEU A 688 -14.42 -25.51 14.05
N GLY A 689 -13.53 -25.35 13.07
CA GLY A 689 -13.69 -24.47 11.92
C GLY A 689 -12.96 -23.14 12.05
N TYR A 690 -13.23 -22.25 11.09
CA TYR A 690 -12.70 -20.88 11.04
C TYR A 690 -13.81 -19.86 11.00
N ASN A 691 -13.50 -18.66 11.49
CA ASN A 691 -14.32 -17.48 11.37
C ASN A 691 -14.33 -17.01 9.89
N PRO A 692 -15.48 -16.92 9.21
CA PRO A 692 -15.53 -16.48 7.81
C PRO A 692 -14.96 -15.06 7.63
N PRO A 693 -14.07 -14.84 6.66
CA PRO A 693 -13.65 -13.49 6.27
C PRO A 693 -14.77 -12.78 5.50
N SER A 694 -14.68 -11.46 5.44
CA SER A 694 -15.44 -10.65 4.49
C SER A 694 -15.03 -10.99 3.04
N LEU A 695 -16.00 -10.99 2.11
CA LEU A 695 -15.71 -11.02 0.68
C LEU A 695 -15.51 -9.64 0.04
N LEU A 696 -15.59 -8.56 0.83
CA LEU A 696 -15.43 -7.19 0.36
C LEU A 696 -14.04 -6.98 -0.25
N SER A 697 -13.98 -6.79 -1.58
CA SER A 697 -12.73 -6.65 -2.34
C SER A 697 -11.81 -7.88 -2.28
N ILE A 698 -12.38 -9.09 -2.11
CA ILE A 698 -11.62 -10.32 -1.83
C ILE A 698 -10.53 -10.63 -2.86
N TYR A 699 -10.72 -10.27 -4.14
CA TYR A 699 -9.75 -10.47 -5.22
C TYR A 699 -8.37 -9.85 -4.94
N ALA A 700 -8.31 -8.77 -4.15
CA ALA A 700 -7.06 -8.07 -3.81
C ALA A 700 -6.25 -8.80 -2.73
N PHE A 701 -6.80 -9.86 -2.14
CA PHE A 701 -6.31 -10.47 -0.91
C PHE A 701 -5.92 -11.94 -1.07
N SER A 702 -5.28 -12.31 -2.19
CA SER A 702 -4.51 -13.57 -2.28
C SER A 702 -3.25 -13.53 -1.39
N PRO A 703 -2.67 -14.68 -0.98
CA PRO A 703 -3.28 -16.02 -0.99
C PRO A 703 -4.54 -16.09 -0.13
N TYR A 704 -5.34 -17.12 -0.35
CA TYR A 704 -6.65 -17.37 0.26
C TYR A 704 -6.60 -18.54 1.24
N LEU A 705 -7.69 -18.68 2.02
CA LEU A 705 -7.81 -19.56 3.17
C LEU A 705 -6.92 -19.12 4.35
N HIS A 706 -7.23 -19.62 5.55
CA HIS A 706 -6.56 -19.18 6.78
C HIS A 706 -5.06 -19.45 6.77
N ASN A 707 -4.62 -20.52 6.09
CA ASN A 707 -3.23 -20.95 5.97
C ASN A 707 -2.58 -20.58 4.62
N GLY A 708 -3.26 -19.81 3.76
CA GLY A 708 -2.74 -19.42 2.44
C GLY A 708 -2.65 -20.55 1.40
N ALA A 709 -3.29 -21.71 1.63
CA ALA A 709 -3.15 -22.89 0.76
C ALA A 709 -3.69 -22.73 -0.68
N CYS A 710 -4.42 -21.65 -0.99
CA CYS A 710 -4.91 -21.36 -2.34
C CYS A 710 -4.42 -20.00 -2.84
N LEU A 711 -3.80 -19.95 -4.03
CA LEU A 711 -3.34 -18.68 -4.62
C LEU A 711 -4.43 -17.96 -5.44
N THR A 712 -5.48 -18.69 -5.83
CA THR A 712 -6.59 -18.19 -6.67
C THR A 712 -7.95 -18.46 -6.01
N LEU A 713 -8.96 -17.67 -6.35
CA LEU A 713 -10.35 -17.94 -5.97
C LEU A 713 -10.87 -19.26 -6.59
N ASP A 714 -10.35 -19.65 -7.75
CA ASP A 714 -10.67 -20.93 -8.38
C ASP A 714 -10.24 -22.12 -7.50
N CYS A 715 -9.01 -22.11 -6.97
CA CYS A 715 -8.54 -23.12 -6.01
C CYS A 715 -9.43 -23.21 -4.75
N VAL A 716 -9.90 -22.06 -4.24
CA VAL A 716 -10.85 -22.04 -3.11
C VAL A 716 -12.15 -22.75 -3.49
N LEU A 717 -12.66 -22.51 -4.70
CA LEU A 717 -13.85 -23.16 -5.22
C LEU A 717 -13.59 -24.59 -5.72
N GLU A 718 -12.38 -25.06 -5.94
CA GLU A 718 -12.08 -26.48 -6.22
C GLU A 718 -12.31 -27.36 -4.98
N ASN A 719 -12.10 -26.82 -3.76
CA ASN A 719 -12.39 -27.52 -2.52
C ASN A 719 -13.89 -27.80 -2.36
N GLN A 720 -14.29 -29.07 -2.57
CA GLN A 720 -15.69 -29.48 -2.48
C GLN A 720 -16.29 -29.21 -1.09
N THR A 721 -15.57 -29.52 -0.02
CA THR A 721 -16.04 -29.33 1.35
C THR A 721 -16.32 -27.86 1.66
N HIS A 722 -15.56 -26.94 1.06
CA HIS A 722 -15.84 -25.51 1.16
C HIS A 722 -17.10 -25.12 0.39
N ARG A 723 -17.27 -25.59 -0.86
CA ARG A 723 -18.49 -25.33 -1.66
C ARG A 723 -19.76 -25.83 -0.96
N ASP A 724 -19.69 -27.05 -0.43
CA ASP A 724 -20.81 -27.74 0.21
C ASP A 724 -21.12 -27.18 1.63
N ALA A 725 -20.26 -26.31 2.19
CA ALA A 725 -20.43 -25.73 3.53
C ALA A 725 -21.66 -24.82 3.67
N GLY A 726 -22.21 -24.32 2.57
CA GLY A 726 -23.52 -23.65 2.54
C GLY A 726 -24.73 -24.58 2.74
N GLY A 727 -24.51 -25.90 2.80
CA GLY A 727 -25.56 -26.91 2.92
C GLY A 727 -26.28 -27.25 1.61
N VAL A 728 -25.83 -26.69 0.48
CA VAL A 728 -26.32 -27.00 -0.87
C VAL A 728 -25.17 -27.62 -1.68
N THR A 729 -25.38 -28.80 -2.22
CA THR A 729 -24.40 -29.55 -3.02
C THR A 729 -24.77 -29.54 -4.50
N GLY A 730 -23.83 -29.91 -5.38
CA GLY A 730 -24.08 -30.10 -6.82
C GLY A 730 -24.11 -28.83 -7.69
N VAL A 731 -24.52 -27.68 -7.15
CA VAL A 731 -24.69 -26.41 -7.91
C VAL A 731 -23.40 -25.94 -8.60
N LEU A 732 -22.24 -26.23 -8.01
CA LEU A 732 -20.92 -25.75 -8.43
C LEU A 732 -19.96 -26.90 -8.85
N GLU A 733 -20.51 -28.05 -9.23
CA GLU A 733 -19.71 -29.17 -9.78
C GLU A 733 -19.13 -28.86 -11.17
N ASP A 734 -19.87 -28.10 -11.98
CA ASP A 734 -19.42 -27.64 -13.29
C ASP A 734 -18.31 -26.57 -13.18
N PRO A 735 -17.15 -26.75 -13.85
CA PRO A 735 -16.11 -25.73 -13.93
C PRO A 735 -16.58 -24.39 -14.49
N ALA A 736 -17.52 -24.36 -15.47
CA ALA A 736 -17.98 -23.09 -16.02
C ALA A 736 -18.86 -22.31 -15.02
N ALA A 737 -19.69 -23.00 -14.24
CA ALA A 737 -20.39 -22.41 -13.10
C ALA A 737 -19.42 -21.81 -12.05
N ARG A 738 -18.33 -22.53 -11.71
CA ARG A 738 -17.29 -21.98 -10.82
C ARG A 738 -16.60 -20.76 -11.42
N ALA A 739 -16.24 -20.79 -12.70
CA ALA A 739 -15.61 -19.66 -13.38
C ALA A 739 -16.50 -18.40 -13.37
N ALA A 740 -17.81 -18.54 -13.61
CA ALA A 740 -18.78 -17.45 -13.50
C ALA A 740 -18.88 -16.92 -12.06
N LEU A 741 -18.90 -17.80 -11.05
CA LEU A 741 -18.85 -17.41 -9.65
C LEU A 741 -17.56 -16.64 -9.30
N VAL A 742 -16.39 -17.04 -9.83
CA VAL A 742 -15.14 -16.27 -9.68
C VAL A 742 -15.28 -14.86 -10.25
N GLN A 743 -15.92 -14.68 -11.42
CA GLN A 743 -16.13 -13.33 -11.98
C GLN A 743 -16.97 -12.47 -11.03
N PHE A 744 -18.03 -13.03 -10.44
CA PHE A 744 -18.82 -12.32 -9.44
C PHE A 744 -18.01 -11.98 -8.19
N LEU A 745 -17.22 -12.92 -7.65
CA LEU A 745 -16.37 -12.67 -6.48
C LEU A 745 -15.32 -11.57 -6.73
N ILE A 746 -14.79 -11.45 -7.95
CA ILE A 746 -13.89 -10.35 -8.34
C ILE A 746 -14.64 -9.02 -8.45
N SER A 747 -15.92 -9.03 -8.83
CA SER A 747 -16.77 -7.83 -8.91
C SER A 747 -17.21 -7.24 -7.55
N ILE A 748 -16.95 -7.93 -6.43
CA ILE A 748 -17.38 -7.45 -5.10
C ILE A 748 -16.40 -6.37 -4.59
N ASP A 749 -16.87 -5.14 -4.49
CA ASP A 749 -16.23 -4.03 -3.78
C ASP A 749 -17.26 -3.23 -2.96
N ALA A 750 -16.87 -2.05 -2.44
CA ALA A 750 -17.74 -1.21 -1.60
C ALA A 750 -18.97 -0.61 -2.32
N SER A 751 -19.00 -0.64 -3.65
CA SER A 751 -20.16 -0.23 -4.45
C SER A 751 -21.15 -1.39 -4.69
N THR A 752 -20.72 -2.63 -4.49
CA THR A 752 -21.49 -3.84 -4.83
C THR A 752 -22.60 -4.10 -3.80
N ALA A 753 -23.84 -4.18 -4.28
CA ALA A 753 -25.01 -4.46 -3.44
C ALA A 753 -24.88 -5.82 -2.70
N PRO A 754 -24.92 -5.85 -1.35
CA PRO A 754 -24.76 -7.07 -0.58
C PRO A 754 -25.92 -8.06 -0.74
N VAL A 755 -25.61 -9.36 -0.81
CA VAL A 755 -26.61 -10.43 -0.79
C VAL A 755 -27.09 -10.67 0.64
N SER A 756 -28.41 -10.67 0.88
CA SER A 756 -28.96 -10.99 2.21
C SER A 756 -28.78 -12.48 2.55
N PRO A 757 -28.42 -12.85 3.79
CA PRO A 757 -28.25 -14.25 4.23
C PRO A 757 -29.52 -15.11 4.14
#